data_AF-A0A411HQN4-F1
#
_entry.id   AF-A0A411HQN4-F1
#
_cell.length_a   1.000
_cell.length_b   1.000
_cell.length_c   1.000
_cell.angle_alpha   90.00
_cell.angle_beta   90.00
_cell.angle_gamma   90.00
#
_symmetry.space_group_name_H-M   'P 1'
#
loop_
_entity.id
_entity.type
_entity.pdbx_description
1 polymer ?
#
loop_
_entity_poly.entity_id
_entity_poly.type
_entity_poly.pdbx_seq_one_letter_code
_entity_poly.pdbx_strand_id
1 'polypeptide(L)'
;MNSSEDTVLAQKLAPDHSSNSTLDSSASNGSAAHMKVKKYVRIKNWETGESLYDTLHMRTDKDSPCGGRRCLGSVMYPPELVNRPPELPKDPRILLQQATEFINQYYSSIKRFQTDAHQQRLRAVEKEIASMETYHLEETELIFGAKQAWRNAARCVGRIQWSKLQVFDARDCTGAAEMFNYICNHIKYATNKGNLRSAITVFPQRIQGQGDFRLWNPQLIRYAGYSQPDGSVIGDPANVELTELCVQMGWQPQGGRFDVLPLILQARGEPPKLFPIPPELVLEVPITHPTFSWFAELDLRWYALPAVANMMLEIGGLEFTAVPFNGWYMGSEIGVRNFCDTYRYNILEEVGQRMGLDTRKTSSLWKDKAVVEINIAVLHSYQQAKVTIVDHHAATESFMKHLDNEYRARGGCPSDWVWIVPPISGSLTPAFHQELLNYVLSPCFLYQVDPWKLPGFSAKKKISFKEVAEAVKFSASLMGQAMARRVKARILYATETGRSQTYANKLCDIFKRAFDPKVVCMDDYDIVNLEHENLVLVVTSTFGNGDPPENGEKFIKALMEMTHPTSPEPQQKRSYKVRFNSLSNVDDLVESNKRMFRLSSATDSAGPLGTLRFSVFGLGSRAYSHFCAFAHAVDTRFEELGGERILDMGEGDELCGQEESFRTWARKVFKAACETFCVGEDSLDEDEDVFSSEWQPNKYRTVFKAIPTDIPTALSNLHKKKLFQAKVISTQNLQSEKSSRATVLVKLDTGGLAQMNYQPGDHLGIYPTNPEPLVQAVLARVSDPPPINETVATEILKERNGQTSWVPGDRLPPCTLVQALYHLLDLSSPPTPPLLRLLSLQATAEQDRQRLETLSQAGEEYEVWRWEHVPTLAEVLEEFPSVTLPTSLLLSQLPLLQPRYYSISSSPQVCPQEIHITVAVVQYNTQGGKGPLHYGVCSNWLHQIQPGEAVPCFVRGAPSFHLPLDSSAPCILVGPGTGIAPFRSFWQQRLYEIEQLGKKPEGMVLLFGCRQAEFDHIYKEEIEDAQRRGALSAVYTAYSREKHIPKTYVQDILKQRLSAKVCEILHHDSGHMYVCGDVTMAKDVLNTVQQILVSEGGMTDNAAKEYLTSLRDQNRYHEDIFGVTLRTHEVTSQIRYRYHS
;
A
#
# COMPACT_ATOMS: atom_id res chain seq x y z
N MET A 1 46.05 32.22 52.34
CA MET A 1 46.10 33.21 53.45
C MET A 1 44.68 33.42 53.96
N ASN A 2 44.57 33.80 55.23
CA ASN A 2 43.46 34.34 56.04
C ASN A 2 42.10 34.61 55.35
N SER A 3 40.95 34.42 56.02
CA SER A 3 40.62 33.79 57.32
C SER A 3 39.07 33.76 57.52
N SER A 4 38.59 33.23 58.65
CA SER A 4 37.49 33.78 59.52
C SER A 4 36.19 34.33 58.94
N GLU A 5 35.00 34.22 59.55
CA GLU A 5 34.36 33.49 60.67
C GLU A 5 32.82 33.74 60.45
N ASP A 6 31.79 33.24 61.12
CA ASP A 6 31.52 32.45 62.34
C ASP A 6 30.22 31.62 62.03
N THR A 7 29.91 30.41 62.53
CA THR A 7 29.67 29.89 63.90
C THR A 7 28.22 30.10 64.41
N VAL A 8 27.79 29.28 65.39
CA VAL A 8 26.48 29.25 66.10
C VAL A 8 25.33 28.53 65.36
N LEU A 9 24.61 27.52 65.91
CA LEU A 9 24.90 26.54 66.97
C LEU A 9 23.84 25.40 66.99
N ALA A 10 24.23 24.18 67.43
CA ALA A 10 23.44 23.23 68.27
C ALA A 10 22.09 22.60 67.78
N GLN A 11 21.66 21.39 68.22
CA GLN A 11 22.30 20.30 68.99
C GLN A 11 21.46 18.98 68.92
N LYS A 12 22.14 17.81 69.02
CA LYS A 12 21.66 16.55 69.65
C LYS A 12 20.50 15.78 68.97
N LEU A 13 20.31 14.45 69.15
CA LEU A 13 20.95 13.44 70.01
C LEU A 13 21.23 12.12 69.24
N ALA A 14 22.13 11.29 69.78
CA ALA A 14 22.34 9.84 69.49
C ALA A 14 22.07 9.07 70.83
N PRO A 15 22.39 7.77 71.04
CA PRO A 15 23.09 6.75 70.22
C PRO A 15 22.23 5.44 70.12
N ASP A 16 22.66 4.17 70.07
CA ASP A 16 23.97 3.47 70.19
C ASP A 16 23.88 1.98 69.71
N HIS A 17 25.02 1.25 69.76
CA HIS A 17 25.19 -0.22 69.89
C HIS A 17 24.84 -1.13 68.66
N SER A 18 25.51 -2.27 68.42
CA SER A 18 26.85 -2.77 68.85
C SER A 18 27.22 -4.08 68.09
N SER A 19 28.53 -4.35 67.85
CA SER A 19 29.19 -5.70 67.73
C SER A 19 28.64 -6.76 66.72
N ASN A 20 29.38 -7.62 66.01
CA ASN A 20 30.76 -8.15 66.03
C ASN A 20 31.07 -8.69 64.59
N SER A 21 32.23 -8.47 63.97
CA SER A 21 33.52 -9.20 64.06
C SER A 21 33.53 -10.69 63.65
N THR A 22 34.04 -10.99 62.45
CA THR A 22 34.79 -12.23 62.09
C THR A 22 35.67 -11.98 60.86
N LEU A 23 36.65 -12.85 60.59
CA LEU A 23 37.72 -12.71 59.59
C LEU A 23 37.59 -13.72 58.42
N ASP A 24 38.34 -13.44 57.35
CA ASP A 24 38.73 -14.36 56.25
C ASP A 24 37.61 -14.90 55.31
N SER A 25 37.87 -15.24 54.04
CA SER A 25 39.13 -15.24 53.26
C SER A 25 38.94 -14.78 51.80
N SER A 26 40.06 -14.70 51.06
CA SER A 26 40.19 -14.22 49.68
C SER A 26 39.34 -14.92 48.61
N ALA A 27 38.62 -14.14 47.80
CA ALA A 27 38.31 -14.45 46.40
C ALA A 27 38.04 -13.17 45.57
N SER A 28 38.22 -13.28 44.25
CA SER A 28 38.10 -12.21 43.26
C SER A 28 36.69 -11.58 43.15
N ASN A 29 36.64 -10.24 43.02
CA ASN A 29 35.77 -9.60 42.01
C ASN A 29 36.17 -8.14 41.72
N GLY A 30 35.77 -7.64 40.54
CA GLY A 30 36.13 -6.30 40.06
C GLY A 30 35.42 -5.15 40.77
N SER A 31 35.98 -3.94 40.69
CA SER A 31 35.44 -2.75 41.34
C SER A 31 34.07 -2.35 40.76
N ALA A 32 33.00 -2.54 41.53
CA ALA A 32 31.69 -2.03 41.17
C ALA A 32 31.70 -0.49 41.13
N ALA A 33 31.47 0.09 39.95
CA ALA A 33 31.21 1.52 39.83
C ALA A 33 29.95 1.88 40.64
N HIS A 34 29.99 2.96 41.42
CA HIS A 34 28.83 3.40 42.20
C HIS A 34 27.62 3.67 41.28
N MET A 35 26.64 2.77 41.32
CA MET A 35 25.37 2.97 40.62
C MET A 35 24.68 4.21 41.18
N LYS A 36 24.59 5.27 40.37
CA LYS A 36 23.72 6.42 40.67
C LYS A 36 22.29 5.90 40.85
N VAL A 37 21.75 6.01 42.07
CA VAL A 37 20.36 5.65 42.37
C VAL A 37 19.45 6.45 41.42
N LYS A 38 18.68 5.75 40.59
CA LYS A 38 17.73 6.37 39.65
C LYS A 38 16.65 7.10 40.44
N LYS A 39 16.69 8.43 40.45
CA LYS A 39 15.66 9.27 41.08
C LYS A 39 14.65 9.70 40.03
N TYR A 40 13.51 9.02 39.98
CA TYR A 40 12.38 9.44 39.17
C TYR A 40 11.83 10.79 39.69
N VAL A 41 11.38 11.66 38.78
CA VAL A 41 10.80 12.95 39.15
C VAL A 41 9.30 12.76 39.31
N ARG A 42 8.81 12.85 40.55
CA ARG A 42 7.36 12.90 40.79
C ARG A 42 6.85 14.28 40.40
N ILE A 43 5.93 14.34 39.46
CA ILE A 43 5.13 15.53 39.14
C ILE A 43 3.70 15.33 39.67
N LYS A 44 3.05 16.41 40.06
CA LYS A 44 1.70 16.42 40.62
C LYS A 44 0.74 17.22 39.75
N ASN A 45 -0.50 16.76 39.64
CA ASN A 45 -1.62 17.60 39.24
C ASN A 45 -2.25 18.25 40.49
N TRP A 46 -2.37 19.57 40.51
CA TRP A 46 -2.87 20.32 41.67
C TRP A 46 -4.39 20.44 41.72
N GLU A 47 -5.09 20.14 40.63
CA GLU A 47 -6.55 20.12 40.52
C GLU A 47 -7.12 18.73 40.88
N THR A 48 -6.62 17.66 40.24
CA THR A 48 -7.07 16.28 40.52
C THR A 48 -6.39 15.65 41.73
N GLY A 49 -5.23 16.19 42.15
CA GLY A 49 -4.40 15.62 43.21
C GLY A 49 -3.51 14.45 42.78
N GLU A 50 -3.64 13.98 41.54
CA GLU A 50 -2.90 12.84 40.99
C GLU A 50 -1.39 13.11 40.95
N SER A 51 -0.59 12.03 40.87
CA SER A 51 0.87 12.12 40.78
C SER A 51 1.41 11.13 39.77
N LEU A 52 2.17 11.65 38.80
CA LEU A 52 2.88 10.88 37.79
C LEU A 52 4.37 10.86 38.14
N TYR A 53 5.11 9.88 37.62
CA TYR A 53 6.56 9.80 37.78
C TYR A 53 7.20 9.86 36.40
N ASP A 54 7.87 10.98 36.10
CA ASP A 54 8.66 11.05 34.87
C ASP A 54 9.90 10.15 35.03
N THR A 55 10.02 9.24 34.07
CA THR A 55 11.15 8.32 33.90
C THR A 55 11.88 8.55 32.57
N LEU A 56 11.24 9.25 31.63
CA LEU A 56 11.74 9.46 30.27
C LEU A 56 12.83 10.54 30.21
N HIS A 57 12.82 11.53 31.11
CA HIS A 57 13.91 12.50 31.25
C HIS A 57 15.28 11.86 31.53
N MET A 58 15.31 10.62 32.06
CA MET A 58 16.55 9.85 32.23
C MET A 58 17.22 9.43 30.90
N ARG A 59 16.60 9.74 29.75
CA ARG A 59 17.15 9.55 28.39
C ARG A 59 17.68 10.85 27.76
N THR A 60 17.97 11.89 28.55
CA THR A 60 18.65 13.10 28.04
C THR A 60 20.12 13.12 28.45
N ASP A 61 21.00 13.36 27.48
CA ASP A 61 22.43 13.58 27.71
C ASP A 61 22.79 15.05 27.89
N LYS A 62 21.82 15.96 27.71
CA LYS A 62 21.99 17.41 27.92
C LYS A 62 21.62 17.77 29.35
N ASP A 63 22.36 18.71 29.96
CA ASP A 63 22.01 19.24 31.28
C ASP A 63 20.59 19.84 31.25
N SER A 64 19.68 19.21 31.99
CA SER A 64 18.31 19.69 32.13
C SER A 64 18.27 21.03 32.87
N PRO A 65 17.46 22.02 32.43
CA PRO A 65 17.19 23.23 33.20
C PRO A 65 16.69 22.95 34.62
N CYS A 66 16.07 21.79 34.86
CA CYS A 66 15.58 21.37 36.17
C CYS A 66 15.96 19.93 36.53
N GLY A 67 16.61 19.78 37.69
CA GLY A 67 16.97 18.50 38.31
C GLY A 67 17.09 18.63 39.83
N GLY A 68 17.31 17.52 40.53
CA GLY A 68 17.20 17.41 42.00
C GLY A 68 18.21 18.19 42.88
N ARG A 69 18.84 19.24 42.35
CA ARG A 69 19.67 20.23 43.08
C ARG A 69 19.48 21.68 42.61
N ARG A 70 18.88 21.91 41.44
CA ARG A 70 18.71 23.21 40.78
C ARG A 70 17.56 23.13 39.79
N CYS A 71 16.68 24.11 39.80
CA CYS A 71 15.70 24.31 38.73
C CYS A 71 15.74 25.78 38.30
N LEU A 72 15.96 26.01 37.01
CA LEU A 72 15.92 27.32 36.37
C LEU A 72 14.49 27.79 36.08
N GLY A 73 13.51 26.88 36.21
CA GLY A 73 12.13 27.10 35.80
C GLY A 73 11.97 27.15 34.28
N SER A 74 10.80 27.58 33.83
CA SER A 74 10.53 27.89 32.44
C SER A 74 10.95 29.34 32.12
N VAL A 75 11.81 29.51 31.12
CA VAL A 75 12.32 30.82 30.65
C VAL A 75 11.78 31.08 29.25
N MET A 76 11.35 32.30 28.91
CA MET A 76 10.78 32.58 27.58
C MET A 76 11.76 32.29 26.43
N TYR A 77 13.02 32.71 26.55
CA TYR A 77 14.07 32.50 25.56
C TYR A 77 15.33 31.89 26.22
N PRO A 78 15.36 30.57 26.47
CA PRO A 78 16.47 29.90 27.13
C PRO A 78 17.68 29.79 26.17
N PRO A 79 18.87 30.29 26.52
CA PRO A 79 20.07 30.17 25.69
C PRO A 79 20.43 28.72 25.34
N GLU A 80 20.04 27.77 26.20
CA GLU A 80 20.33 26.34 26.09
C GLU A 80 19.61 25.65 24.91
N LEU A 81 18.54 26.26 24.38
CA LEU A 81 17.84 25.78 23.18
C LEU A 81 18.38 26.39 21.87
N VAL A 82 19.35 27.31 21.92
CA VAL A 82 19.94 27.97 20.75
C VAL A 82 21.23 27.25 20.35
N ASN A 83 21.15 26.41 19.32
CA ASN A 83 22.32 25.73 18.77
C ASN A 83 23.25 26.74 18.05
N ARG A 84 24.55 26.61 18.31
CA ARG A 84 25.61 27.33 17.59
C ARG A 84 26.31 26.36 16.64
N PRO A 85 26.74 26.76 15.43
CA PRO A 85 27.57 25.91 14.59
C PRO A 85 28.83 25.46 15.34
N PRO A 86 29.20 24.17 15.32
CA PRO A 86 30.38 23.69 16.04
C PRO A 86 31.67 24.11 15.32
N GLU A 87 32.62 24.66 16.07
CA GLU A 87 33.91 25.15 15.54
C GLU A 87 34.83 24.01 15.03
N LEU A 88 34.58 22.78 15.49
CA LEU A 88 35.30 21.57 15.12
C LEU A 88 34.32 20.48 14.62
N PRO A 89 34.76 19.49 13.83
CA PRO A 89 33.95 18.34 13.46
C PRO A 89 33.44 17.58 14.70
N LYS A 90 32.25 16.95 14.60
CA LYS A 90 31.78 15.98 15.60
C LYS A 90 32.70 14.76 15.57
N ASP A 91 33.05 14.23 16.74
CA ASP A 91 33.80 12.98 16.85
C ASP A 91 33.01 11.83 16.18
N PRO A 92 33.57 11.14 15.17
CA PRO A 92 32.87 10.05 14.47
C PRO A 92 32.34 8.95 15.39
N ARG A 93 32.96 8.75 16.57
CA ARG A 93 32.51 7.79 17.58
C ARG A 93 31.22 8.22 18.27
N ILE A 94 31.07 9.53 18.51
CA ILE A 94 29.84 10.11 19.07
C ILE A 94 28.73 10.07 18.01
N LEU A 95 29.04 10.40 16.76
CA LEU A 95 28.08 10.29 15.66
C LEU A 95 27.63 8.85 15.46
N LEU A 96 28.54 7.87 15.49
CA LEU A 96 28.20 6.45 15.39
C LEU A 96 27.31 5.98 16.54
N GLN A 97 27.53 6.45 17.77
CA GLN A 97 26.64 6.15 18.89
C GLN A 97 25.23 6.72 18.65
N GLN A 98 25.13 8.02 18.33
CA GLN A 98 23.84 8.69 18.11
C GLN A 98 23.06 8.09 16.94
N ALA A 99 23.75 7.76 15.85
CA ALA A 99 23.17 7.05 14.71
C ALA A 99 22.69 5.65 15.10
N THR A 100 23.51 4.89 15.83
CA THR A 100 23.16 3.54 16.32
C THR A 100 21.91 3.57 17.21
N GLU A 101 21.84 4.50 18.16
CA GLU A 101 20.69 4.65 19.05
C GLU A 101 19.40 5.01 18.29
N PHE A 102 19.50 5.91 17.30
CA PHE A 102 18.38 6.27 16.43
C PHE A 102 17.91 5.11 15.54
N ILE A 103 18.83 4.38 14.89
CA ILE A 103 18.50 3.22 14.05
C ILE A 103 17.86 2.10 14.90
N ASN A 104 18.40 1.82 16.09
CA ASN A 104 17.79 0.92 17.06
C ASN A 104 16.35 1.35 17.40
N GLN A 105 16.09 2.65 17.58
CA GLN A 105 14.76 3.20 17.88
C GLN A 105 13.78 3.01 16.70
N TYR A 106 14.20 3.31 15.47
CA TYR A 106 13.39 3.14 14.26
C TYR A 106 13.01 1.66 14.04
N TYR A 107 13.99 0.75 14.02
CA TYR A 107 13.73 -0.68 13.83
C TYR A 107 12.91 -1.29 14.99
N SER A 108 13.00 -0.73 16.20
CA SER A 108 12.11 -1.09 17.31
C SER A 108 10.66 -0.68 17.04
N SER A 109 10.40 0.53 16.52
CA SER A 109 9.02 0.97 16.24
C SER A 109 8.32 0.13 15.16
N ILE A 110 9.04 -0.29 14.12
CA ILE A 110 8.51 -1.17 13.05
C ILE A 110 8.60 -2.67 13.39
N LYS A 111 8.91 -3.02 14.65
CA LYS A 111 9.02 -4.41 15.16
C LYS A 111 10.04 -5.29 14.41
N ARG A 112 11.05 -4.70 13.75
CA ARG A 112 12.15 -5.38 13.02
C ARG A 112 13.51 -5.28 13.72
N PHE A 113 13.56 -4.87 14.99
CA PHE A 113 14.77 -4.87 15.82
C PHE A 113 15.45 -6.26 15.84
N GLN A 114 16.78 -6.27 15.89
CA GLN A 114 17.64 -7.47 15.82
C GLN A 114 17.53 -8.36 14.56
N THR A 115 16.65 -8.07 13.59
CA THR A 115 16.59 -8.81 12.30
C THR A 115 17.84 -8.60 11.44
N ASP A 116 18.08 -9.46 10.44
CA ASP A 116 19.21 -9.32 9.51
C ASP A 116 19.23 -7.96 8.79
N ALA A 117 18.06 -7.43 8.42
CA ALA A 117 17.95 -6.11 7.79
C ALA A 117 18.45 -4.99 8.73
N HIS A 118 18.10 -5.06 10.02
CA HIS A 118 18.62 -4.14 11.04
C HIS A 118 20.15 -4.25 11.18
N GLN A 119 20.67 -5.47 11.26
CA GLN A 119 22.10 -5.74 11.38
C GLN A 119 22.90 -5.34 10.14
N GLN A 120 22.30 -5.38 8.95
CA GLN A 120 22.88 -4.88 7.70
C GLN A 120 22.89 -3.35 7.67
N ARG A 121 21.78 -2.68 8.06
CA ARG A 121 21.70 -1.22 8.07
C ARG A 121 22.66 -0.57 9.06
N LEU A 122 22.81 -1.14 10.27
CA LEU A 122 23.82 -0.67 11.24
C LEU A 122 25.25 -0.73 10.65
N ARG A 123 25.62 -1.84 9.99
CA ARG A 123 26.92 -1.99 9.30
C ARG A 123 27.09 -1.04 8.12
N ALA A 124 26.01 -0.68 7.42
CA ALA A 124 26.05 0.32 6.37
C ALA A 124 26.34 1.71 6.95
N VAL A 125 25.63 2.12 8.00
CA VAL A 125 25.84 3.40 8.71
C VAL A 125 27.26 3.49 9.29
N GLU A 126 27.76 2.44 9.92
CA GLU A 126 29.15 2.37 10.41
C GLU A 126 30.17 2.60 9.28
N LYS A 127 29.96 1.97 8.13
CA LYS A 127 30.82 2.12 6.94
C LYS A 127 30.71 3.51 6.30
N GLU A 128 29.52 4.11 6.27
CA GLU A 128 29.31 5.49 5.81
C GLU A 128 30.12 6.46 6.69
N ILE A 129 29.94 6.41 8.02
CA ILE A 129 30.66 7.29 8.97
C ILE A 129 32.18 7.10 8.86
N ALA A 130 32.64 5.86 8.74
CA ALA A 130 34.07 5.55 8.60
C ALA A 130 34.71 5.97 7.26
N SER A 131 33.91 6.36 6.25
CA SER A 131 34.41 6.72 4.91
C SER A 131 34.07 8.14 4.46
N MET A 132 33.06 8.78 5.09
CA MET A 132 32.59 10.13 4.75
C MET A 132 32.54 11.09 5.94
N GLU A 133 32.92 10.64 7.15
CA GLU A 133 32.75 11.36 8.42
C GLU A 133 31.27 11.73 8.75
N THR A 134 30.33 11.15 8.00
CA THR A 134 28.88 11.36 8.11
C THR A 134 28.12 10.17 7.52
N TYR A 135 26.80 10.12 7.69
CA TYR A 135 25.92 9.13 7.05
C TYR A 135 24.64 9.78 6.55
N HIS A 136 23.86 9.07 5.75
CA HIS A 136 22.60 9.53 5.19
C HIS A 136 21.43 8.68 5.70
N LEU A 137 20.32 9.33 6.04
CA LEU A 137 19.06 8.64 6.39
C LEU A 137 18.37 8.11 5.12
N GLU A 138 17.74 6.94 5.21
CA GLU A 138 16.74 6.50 4.24
C GLU A 138 15.49 7.42 4.31
N GLU A 139 14.61 7.39 3.28
CA GLU A 139 13.39 8.22 3.26
C GLU A 139 12.48 7.91 4.47
N THR A 140 12.35 6.62 4.81
CA THR A 140 11.57 6.11 5.95
C THR A 140 12.16 6.52 7.30
N GLU A 141 13.49 6.41 7.44
CA GLU A 141 14.25 6.89 8.61
C GLU A 141 14.07 8.41 8.81
N LEU A 142 14.13 9.20 7.74
CA LEU A 142 13.88 10.65 7.80
C LEU A 142 12.44 10.97 8.25
N ILE A 143 11.46 10.28 7.68
CA ILE A 143 10.03 10.44 8.04
C ILE A 143 9.82 10.13 9.53
N PHE A 144 10.38 9.02 10.01
CA PHE A 144 10.33 8.64 11.42
C PHE A 144 11.00 9.70 12.31
N GLY A 145 12.21 10.14 11.96
CA GLY A 145 12.96 11.14 12.71
C GLY A 145 12.24 12.48 12.84
N ALA A 146 11.67 13.00 11.74
CA ALA A 146 10.92 14.26 11.75
C ALA A 146 9.61 14.17 12.56
N LYS A 147 8.85 13.07 12.42
CA LYS A 147 7.64 12.80 13.24
C LYS A 147 7.99 12.70 14.72
N GLN A 148 9.07 11.99 15.05
CA GLN A 148 9.52 11.80 16.43
C GLN A 148 10.09 13.08 17.05
N ALA A 149 10.69 13.98 16.26
CA ALA A 149 11.13 15.30 16.72
C ALA A 149 9.95 16.21 17.11
N TRP A 150 8.85 16.21 16.34
CA TRP A 150 7.64 16.97 16.73
C TRP A 150 6.97 16.36 17.97
N ARG A 151 6.93 15.02 18.08
CA ARG A 151 6.49 14.31 19.30
C ARG A 151 7.31 14.67 20.54
N ASN A 152 8.60 14.99 20.37
CA ASN A 152 9.52 15.42 21.43
C ASN A 152 9.49 16.94 21.70
N ALA A 153 8.72 17.74 20.96
CA ALA A 153 8.79 19.20 21.00
C ALA A 153 8.11 19.80 22.24
N ALA A 154 8.89 20.03 23.31
CA ALA A 154 8.43 20.58 24.59
C ALA A 154 7.68 21.94 24.51
N ARG A 155 7.85 22.67 23.41
CA ARG A 155 7.25 23.99 23.12
C ARG A 155 6.14 23.95 22.06
N CYS A 156 5.44 22.84 21.90
CA CYS A 156 4.28 22.75 21.01
C CYS A 156 3.08 22.13 21.73
N VAL A 157 2.04 22.93 21.98
CA VAL A 157 0.79 22.48 22.62
C VAL A 157 -0.01 21.54 21.70
N GLY A 158 -0.10 21.87 20.39
CA GLY A 158 -0.85 21.10 19.39
C GLY A 158 -0.22 19.78 18.92
N ARG A 159 0.87 19.32 19.54
CA ARG A 159 1.69 18.19 19.03
C ARG A 159 1.05 16.79 19.11
N ILE A 160 -0.21 16.66 19.53
CA ILE A 160 -0.90 15.36 19.55
C ILE A 160 -0.98 14.72 18.15
N GLN A 161 -1.05 15.53 17.09
CA GLN A 161 -1.16 15.06 15.70
C GLN A 161 0.19 14.71 15.06
N TRP A 162 1.26 14.52 15.85
CA TRP A 162 2.63 14.26 15.37
C TRP A 162 2.76 13.12 14.35
N SER A 163 1.91 12.10 14.46
CA SER A 163 1.87 10.96 13.54
C SER A 163 1.37 11.31 12.13
N LYS A 164 0.56 12.37 11.99
CA LYS A 164 -0.02 12.85 10.73
C LYS A 164 0.83 13.90 9.99
N LEU A 165 2.05 14.19 10.48
CA LEU A 165 2.95 15.15 9.84
C LEU A 165 3.31 14.70 8.41
N GLN A 166 3.00 15.52 7.41
CA GLN A 166 3.55 15.35 6.07
C GLN A 166 5.03 15.73 6.09
N VAL A 167 5.89 14.87 5.58
CA VAL A 167 7.31 15.16 5.37
C VAL A 167 7.55 15.28 3.87
N PHE A 168 8.20 16.37 3.46
CA PHE A 168 8.73 16.54 2.11
C PHE A 168 10.25 16.39 2.17
N ASP A 169 10.77 15.29 1.62
CA ASP A 169 12.21 15.13 1.41
C ASP A 169 12.66 16.00 0.24
N ALA A 170 13.51 16.98 0.57
CA ALA A 170 14.15 17.91 -0.35
C ALA A 170 15.68 17.88 -0.16
N ARG A 171 16.24 16.75 0.32
CA ARG A 171 17.68 16.57 0.51
C ARG A 171 18.47 16.39 -0.79
N ASP A 172 17.79 16.29 -1.92
CA ASP A 172 18.37 16.40 -3.27
C ASP A 172 18.48 17.86 -3.76
N CYS A 173 17.89 18.82 -3.04
CA CYS A 173 17.93 20.24 -3.41
C CYS A 173 19.35 20.79 -3.50
N THR A 174 19.67 21.44 -4.61
CA THR A 174 21.03 21.87 -4.96
C THR A 174 21.30 23.36 -4.77
N GLY A 175 20.29 24.23 -4.96
CA GLY A 175 20.48 25.68 -4.98
C GLY A 175 19.29 26.50 -4.52
N ALA A 176 19.52 27.79 -4.23
CA ALA A 176 18.53 28.62 -3.51
C ALA A 176 17.20 28.86 -4.26
N ALA A 177 17.21 28.84 -5.60
CA ALA A 177 16.00 28.96 -6.41
C ALA A 177 15.16 27.67 -6.43
N GLU A 178 15.80 26.51 -6.29
CA GLU A 178 15.12 25.22 -6.13
C GLU A 178 14.48 25.14 -4.73
N MET A 179 15.23 25.56 -3.71
CA MET A 179 14.76 25.70 -2.33
C MET A 179 13.49 26.55 -2.23
N PHE A 180 13.40 27.65 -3.00
CA PHE A 180 12.20 28.48 -3.09
C PHE A 180 10.98 27.72 -3.60
N ASN A 181 11.11 26.88 -4.64
CA ASN A 181 9.98 26.10 -5.17
C ASN A 181 9.45 25.09 -4.15
N TYR A 182 10.34 24.41 -3.43
CA TYR A 182 9.97 23.52 -2.32
C TYR A 182 9.21 24.25 -1.21
N ILE A 183 9.54 25.52 -0.96
CA ILE A 183 8.84 26.37 0.00
C ILE A 183 7.47 26.81 -0.54
N CYS A 184 7.35 27.21 -1.81
CA CYS A 184 6.06 27.51 -2.44
C CYS A 184 5.12 26.30 -2.43
N ASN A 185 5.64 25.10 -2.73
CA ASN A 185 4.88 23.84 -2.64
C ASN A 185 4.46 23.51 -1.20
N HIS A 186 5.33 23.74 -0.21
CA HIS A 186 4.99 23.63 1.22
C HIS A 186 3.83 24.57 1.58
N ILE A 187 3.89 25.86 1.19
CA ILE A 187 2.83 26.84 1.48
C ILE A 187 1.51 26.43 0.80
N LYS A 188 1.54 25.99 -0.47
CA LYS A 188 0.34 25.55 -1.22
C LYS A 188 -0.32 24.34 -0.56
N TYR A 189 0.46 23.30 -0.21
CA TYR A 189 -0.03 22.10 0.45
C TYR A 189 -0.54 22.37 1.87
N ALA A 190 0.22 23.14 2.67
CA ALA A 190 -0.11 23.37 4.07
C ALA A 190 -1.29 24.33 4.25
N THR A 191 -1.45 25.31 3.36
CA THR A 191 -2.58 26.25 3.39
C THR A 191 -3.91 25.61 2.97
N ASN A 192 -3.91 24.69 1.99
CA ASN A 192 -5.07 23.84 1.61
C ASN A 192 -6.44 24.55 1.63
N LYS A 193 -6.53 25.72 0.97
CA LYS A 193 -7.76 26.55 0.88
C LYS A 193 -8.39 26.91 2.25
N GLY A 194 -7.57 27.03 3.29
CA GLY A 194 -7.96 27.35 4.67
C GLY A 194 -7.94 26.14 5.62
N ASN A 195 -8.15 24.92 5.13
CA ASN A 195 -8.16 23.70 5.94
C ASN A 195 -6.72 23.19 6.20
N LEU A 196 -6.01 23.87 7.11
CA LEU A 196 -4.55 23.75 7.27
C LEU A 196 -4.07 22.32 7.55
N ARG A 197 -3.03 21.89 6.82
CA ARG A 197 -2.36 20.58 6.97
C ARG A 197 -1.00 20.76 7.63
N SER A 198 -0.62 19.89 8.57
CA SER A 198 0.71 19.94 9.20
C SER A 198 1.78 19.34 8.28
N ALA A 199 2.77 20.13 7.91
CA ALA A 199 3.87 19.72 7.04
C ALA A 199 5.25 20.14 7.58
N ILE A 200 6.28 19.44 7.12
CA ILE A 200 7.69 19.83 7.22
C ILE A 200 8.37 19.58 5.88
N THR A 201 9.26 20.48 5.46
CA THR A 201 10.16 20.24 4.32
C THR A 201 11.59 20.16 4.85
N VAL A 202 12.33 19.10 4.50
CA VAL A 202 13.70 18.89 4.98
C VAL A 202 14.70 19.05 3.86
N PHE A 203 15.46 20.14 3.90
CA PHE A 203 16.56 20.43 2.99
C PHE A 203 17.85 19.67 3.38
N PRO A 204 18.91 19.65 2.56
CA PRO A 204 20.09 18.82 2.81
C PRO A 204 20.77 19.09 4.16
N GLN A 205 21.30 18.03 4.76
CA GLN A 205 22.05 18.13 6.03
C GLN A 205 23.28 19.04 5.92
N ARG A 206 23.65 19.63 7.06
CA ARG A 206 24.93 20.31 7.28
C ARG A 206 26.08 19.35 6.97
N ILE A 207 27.05 19.83 6.20
CA ILE A 207 28.36 19.17 6.01
C ILE A 207 29.45 20.17 6.39
N GLN A 208 30.40 19.73 7.21
CA GLN A 208 31.48 20.58 7.73
C GLN A 208 32.22 21.29 6.59
N GLY A 209 32.45 22.59 6.72
CA GLY A 209 33.19 23.40 5.75
C GLY A 209 32.48 23.71 4.42
N GLN A 210 31.34 23.10 4.10
CA GLN A 210 30.60 23.37 2.85
C GLN A 210 29.55 24.49 2.97
N GLY A 211 29.20 24.88 4.20
CA GLY A 211 28.15 25.84 4.49
C GLY A 211 26.75 25.21 4.62
N ASP A 212 25.86 25.91 5.31
CA ASP A 212 24.50 25.47 5.61
C ASP A 212 23.50 25.85 4.50
N PHE A 213 22.44 25.05 4.36
CA PHE A 213 21.17 25.57 3.84
C PHE A 213 20.51 26.37 4.96
N ARG A 214 20.17 27.65 4.72
CA ARG A 214 19.50 28.51 5.70
C ARG A 214 18.33 29.25 5.07
N LEU A 215 17.20 29.20 5.77
CA LEU A 215 16.11 30.14 5.63
C LEU A 215 16.29 31.20 6.73
N TRP A 216 16.38 32.48 6.34
CA TRP A 216 16.75 33.56 7.26
C TRP A 216 15.54 34.11 8.04
N ASN A 217 14.35 34.07 7.44
CA ASN A 217 13.10 34.51 8.04
C ASN A 217 12.66 33.57 9.20
N PRO A 218 12.21 34.09 10.36
CA PRO A 218 11.73 33.23 11.47
C PRO A 218 10.52 32.36 11.13
N GLN A 219 9.66 32.81 10.22
CA GLN A 219 8.55 32.07 9.62
C GLN A 219 8.54 32.30 8.11
N LEU A 220 7.92 31.40 7.35
CA LEU A 220 7.79 31.54 5.89
C LEU A 220 7.05 32.81 5.48
N ILE A 221 6.00 33.17 6.22
CA ILE A 221 5.22 34.38 6.00
C ILE A 221 5.39 35.26 7.25
N ARG A 222 5.72 36.53 7.05
CA ARG A 222 5.87 37.57 8.07
C ARG A 222 5.53 38.93 7.47
N TYR A 223 5.05 39.85 8.30
CA TYR A 223 4.89 41.25 7.94
C TYR A 223 6.16 42.05 8.23
N ALA A 224 6.44 43.06 7.41
CA ALA A 224 7.57 43.96 7.60
C ALA A 224 7.38 44.90 8.80
N GLY A 225 8.47 45.50 9.27
CA GLY A 225 8.48 46.50 10.34
C GLY A 225 9.36 47.69 9.96
N TYR A 226 8.79 48.88 9.90
CA TYR A 226 9.46 50.11 9.49
C TYR A 226 9.63 51.06 10.67
N SER A 227 10.85 51.16 11.19
CA SER A 227 11.22 52.12 12.24
C SER A 227 11.02 53.57 11.77
N GLN A 228 10.40 54.39 12.60
CA GLN A 228 10.09 55.80 12.31
C GLN A 228 11.02 56.76 13.08
N PRO A 229 11.20 58.01 12.61
CA PRO A 229 12.09 58.98 13.26
C PRO A 229 11.74 59.37 14.70
N ASP A 230 10.51 59.10 15.14
CA ASP A 230 10.03 59.33 16.51
C ASP A 230 10.21 58.11 17.44
N GLY A 231 10.73 57.00 16.91
CA GLY A 231 10.89 55.73 17.64
C GLY A 231 9.66 54.82 17.59
N SER A 232 8.59 55.20 16.89
CA SER A 232 7.47 54.30 16.58
C SER A 232 7.83 53.32 15.46
N VAL A 233 6.97 52.32 15.20
CA VAL A 233 7.14 51.34 14.12
C VAL A 233 5.82 51.18 13.36
N ILE A 234 5.87 51.24 12.03
CA ILE A 234 4.76 50.84 11.17
C ILE A 234 4.96 49.37 10.78
N GLY A 235 3.97 48.52 11.05
CA GLY A 235 4.04 47.08 10.78
C GLY A 235 4.36 46.25 12.03
N ASP A 236 5.14 45.17 11.90
CA ASP A 236 5.51 44.26 12.99
C ASP A 236 6.91 44.59 13.56
N PRO A 237 7.01 45.12 14.80
CA PRO A 237 8.30 45.44 15.43
C PRO A 237 9.26 44.25 15.53
N ALA A 238 8.76 43.01 15.57
CA ALA A 238 9.62 41.82 15.67
C ALA A 238 10.48 41.58 14.40
N ASN A 239 10.14 42.20 13.27
CA ASN A 239 10.80 41.94 11.99
C ASN A 239 11.57 43.17 11.44
N VAL A 240 11.77 44.24 12.23
CA VAL A 240 12.47 45.47 11.78
C VAL A 240 13.89 45.17 11.27
N GLU A 241 14.70 44.43 12.04
CA GLU A 241 16.07 44.05 11.66
C GLU A 241 16.11 43.27 10.34
N LEU A 242 15.16 42.35 10.12
CA LEU A 242 15.03 41.59 8.88
C LEU A 242 14.51 42.46 7.71
N THR A 243 13.64 43.42 8.01
CA THR A 243 13.10 44.39 7.04
C THR A 243 14.22 45.27 6.49
N GLU A 244 15.07 45.79 7.37
CA GLU A 244 16.27 46.55 6.99
C GLU A 244 17.23 45.73 6.12
N LEU A 245 17.43 44.44 6.43
CA LEU A 245 18.23 43.53 5.60
C LEU A 245 17.60 43.32 4.21
N CYS A 246 16.29 43.10 4.12
CA CYS A 246 15.58 43.00 2.83
C CYS A 246 15.77 44.28 1.98
N VAL A 247 15.64 45.46 2.58
CA VAL A 247 15.84 46.76 1.90
C VAL A 247 17.30 46.94 1.47
N GLN A 248 18.27 46.58 2.31
CA GLN A 248 19.70 46.61 1.96
C GLN A 248 20.04 45.65 0.79
N MET A 249 19.36 44.51 0.71
CA MET A 249 19.46 43.54 -0.40
C MET A 249 18.70 43.99 -1.67
N GLY A 250 17.97 45.10 -1.62
CA GLY A 250 17.36 45.76 -2.79
C GLY A 250 15.83 45.69 -2.87
N TRP A 251 15.16 45.04 -1.91
CA TRP A 251 13.69 45.02 -1.85
C TRP A 251 13.11 46.43 -1.73
N GLN A 252 12.01 46.70 -2.44
CA GLN A 252 11.29 47.97 -2.39
C GLN A 252 9.96 47.76 -1.64
N PRO A 253 9.85 48.23 -0.39
CA PRO A 253 8.63 48.10 0.41
C PRO A 253 7.51 49.01 -0.12
N GLN A 254 6.25 48.72 0.27
CA GLN A 254 5.13 49.65 0.06
C GLN A 254 4.97 50.63 1.24
N GLY A 255 5.47 50.25 2.42
CA GLY A 255 5.39 51.03 3.66
C GLY A 255 4.14 50.73 4.50
N GLY A 256 3.39 49.67 4.16
CA GLY A 256 2.14 49.30 4.81
C GLY A 256 2.32 48.47 6.09
N ARG A 257 1.28 48.50 6.94
CA ARG A 257 1.20 47.78 8.24
C ARG A 257 1.25 46.25 8.10
N PHE A 258 0.99 45.74 6.90
CA PHE A 258 0.88 44.32 6.56
C PHE A 258 1.62 43.97 5.27
N ASP A 259 2.70 44.69 4.94
CA ASP A 259 3.59 44.34 3.83
C ASP A 259 4.23 42.97 4.07
N VAL A 260 3.97 41.99 3.20
CA VAL A 260 4.56 40.64 3.32
C VAL A 260 6.05 40.70 2.96
N LEU A 261 6.90 40.22 3.87
CA LEU A 261 8.34 40.15 3.66
C LEU A 261 8.71 39.07 2.62
N PRO A 262 9.68 39.36 1.73
CA PRO A 262 10.27 38.34 0.88
C PRO A 262 11.11 37.35 1.71
N LEU A 263 11.30 36.15 1.17
CA LEU A 263 12.19 35.15 1.76
C LEU A 263 13.65 35.46 1.42
N ILE A 264 14.52 35.49 2.42
CA ILE A 264 15.97 35.43 2.21
C ILE A 264 16.41 33.96 2.38
N LEU A 265 16.84 33.36 1.27
CA LEU A 265 17.24 31.96 1.17
C LEU A 265 18.73 31.84 0.87
N GLN A 266 19.37 30.83 1.46
CA GLN A 266 20.78 30.53 1.25
C GLN A 266 20.94 29.02 1.08
N ALA A 267 21.59 28.62 -0.01
CA ALA A 267 22.00 27.24 -0.25
C ALA A 267 23.50 27.04 0.06
N ARG A 268 23.93 25.78 0.10
CA ARG A 268 25.31 25.38 0.41
C ARG A 268 26.33 26.13 -0.46
N GLY A 269 27.24 26.85 0.20
CA GLY A 269 28.29 27.66 -0.46
C GLY A 269 27.79 28.93 -1.19
N GLU A 270 26.48 29.17 -1.29
CA GLU A 270 25.93 30.34 -1.96
C GLU A 270 25.84 31.58 -1.03
N PRO A 271 25.90 32.80 -1.58
CA PRO A 271 25.44 33.99 -0.89
C PRO A 271 23.91 33.98 -0.72
N PRO A 272 23.35 34.64 0.31
CA PRO A 272 21.91 34.76 0.47
C PRO A 272 21.26 35.52 -0.71
N LYS A 273 20.09 35.06 -1.13
CA LYS A 273 19.29 35.60 -2.24
C LYS A 273 17.86 35.86 -1.77
N LEU A 274 17.24 36.89 -2.35
CA LEU A 274 15.93 37.40 -1.93
C LEU A 274 14.83 37.00 -2.95
N PHE A 275 13.76 36.39 -2.45
CA PHE A 275 12.66 35.83 -3.25
C PHE A 275 11.30 36.37 -2.74
N PRO A 276 10.60 37.22 -3.53
CA PRO A 276 9.23 37.63 -3.22
C PRO A 276 8.27 36.43 -3.27
N ILE A 277 7.43 36.27 -2.25
CA ILE A 277 6.40 35.22 -2.21
C ILE A 277 5.26 35.62 -3.18
N PRO A 278 4.75 34.73 -4.04
CA PRO A 278 3.59 35.02 -4.88
C PRO A 278 2.35 35.31 -4.01
N PRO A 279 1.65 36.44 -4.19
CA PRO A 279 0.52 36.84 -3.34
C PRO A 279 -0.59 35.78 -3.25
N GLU A 280 -0.82 35.01 -4.32
CA GLU A 280 -1.81 33.93 -4.39
C GLU A 280 -1.52 32.73 -3.47
N LEU A 281 -0.29 32.63 -2.92
CA LEU A 281 0.06 31.65 -1.89
C LEU A 281 -0.15 32.19 -0.46
N VAL A 282 -0.39 33.49 -0.29
CA VAL A 282 -0.55 34.14 1.02
C VAL A 282 -2.03 34.35 1.33
N LEU A 283 -2.63 33.36 2.00
CA LEU A 283 -4.00 33.48 2.51
C LEU A 283 -4.03 34.40 3.75
N GLU A 284 -4.42 35.66 3.56
CA GLU A 284 -4.72 36.59 4.66
C GLU A 284 -6.17 36.45 5.15
N VAL A 285 -6.38 36.56 6.46
CA VAL A 285 -7.70 36.68 7.09
C VAL A 285 -7.87 38.10 7.63
N PRO A 286 -8.76 38.94 7.05
CA PRO A 286 -9.16 40.21 7.66
C PRO A 286 -9.90 39.98 8.98
N ILE A 287 -9.62 40.80 9.99
CA ILE A 287 -10.15 40.63 11.35
C ILE A 287 -11.36 41.55 11.59
N THR A 288 -12.42 40.96 12.12
CA THR A 288 -13.77 41.51 12.28
C THR A 288 -14.35 41.01 13.62
N HIS A 289 -15.27 41.75 14.22
CA HIS A 289 -15.89 41.36 15.49
C HIS A 289 -17.40 41.11 15.32
N PRO A 290 -17.98 40.03 15.89
CA PRO A 290 -19.41 39.72 15.73
C PRO A 290 -20.34 40.80 16.31
N THR A 291 -19.86 41.58 17.28
CA THR A 291 -20.65 42.58 18.03
C THR A 291 -20.20 44.02 17.79
N PHE A 292 -19.00 44.24 17.27
CA PHE A 292 -18.41 45.58 17.10
C PHE A 292 -18.07 45.81 15.63
N SER A 293 -18.99 46.41 14.88
CA SER A 293 -18.81 46.72 13.45
C SER A 293 -17.58 47.60 13.17
N TRP A 294 -17.27 48.53 14.08
CA TRP A 294 -16.09 49.40 14.00
C TRP A 294 -14.75 48.64 14.04
N PHE A 295 -14.73 47.37 14.43
CA PHE A 295 -13.48 46.59 14.51
C PHE A 295 -12.84 46.39 13.13
N ALA A 296 -13.65 46.38 12.06
CA ALA A 296 -13.17 46.34 10.68
C ALA A 296 -12.44 47.65 10.25
N GLU A 297 -12.70 48.78 10.92
CA GLU A 297 -12.02 50.06 10.67
C GLU A 297 -10.55 50.05 11.13
N LEU A 298 -10.14 49.05 11.92
CA LEU A 298 -8.75 48.87 12.35
C LEU A 298 -7.84 48.32 11.22
N ASP A 299 -8.42 47.90 10.09
CA ASP A 299 -7.76 47.20 8.96
C ASP A 299 -6.81 46.06 9.40
N LEU A 300 -7.16 45.39 10.49
CA LEU A 300 -6.38 44.27 11.01
C LEU A 300 -6.53 43.06 10.10
N ARG A 301 -5.42 42.36 9.86
CA ARG A 301 -5.39 41.09 9.14
C ARG A 301 -4.29 40.19 9.67
N TRP A 302 -4.38 38.89 9.42
CA TRP A 302 -3.32 37.95 9.74
C TRP A 302 -3.25 36.78 8.74
N TYR A 303 -2.05 36.41 8.32
CA TYR A 303 -1.80 35.27 7.42
C TYR A 303 -2.12 33.93 8.10
N ALA A 304 -2.75 33.02 7.36
CA ALA A 304 -3.30 31.77 7.89
C ALA A 304 -2.23 30.77 8.40
N LEU A 305 -1.04 30.73 7.76
CA LEU A 305 -0.09 29.62 7.90
C LEU A 305 1.09 29.93 8.85
N PRO A 306 1.16 29.33 10.06
CA PRO A 306 2.24 29.55 11.03
C PRO A 306 3.49 28.69 10.76
N ALA A 307 4.03 28.70 9.54
CA ALA A 307 5.19 27.88 9.19
C ALA A 307 6.50 28.45 9.74
N VAL A 308 7.02 27.86 10.82
CA VAL A 308 8.29 28.22 11.51
C VAL A 308 9.49 27.70 10.73
N ALA A 309 10.53 28.52 10.56
CA ALA A 309 11.64 28.22 9.66
C ALA A 309 13.06 28.48 10.24
N ASN A 310 13.20 29.13 11.39
CA ASN A 310 14.50 29.36 12.05
C ASN A 310 14.98 28.21 12.96
N MET A 311 14.20 27.12 13.07
CA MET A 311 14.61 25.92 13.81
C MET A 311 15.53 25.04 12.95
N MET A 312 16.37 24.25 13.61
CA MET A 312 17.14 23.14 13.08
C MET A 312 16.49 21.84 13.56
N LEU A 313 16.46 20.82 12.70
CA LEU A 313 16.07 19.46 13.06
C LEU A 313 17.34 18.64 13.29
N GLU A 314 17.38 17.89 14.38
CA GLU A 314 18.45 16.94 14.72
C GLU A 314 17.87 15.52 14.74
N ILE A 315 18.51 14.60 14.01
CA ILE A 315 18.16 13.18 13.95
C ILE A 315 19.45 12.35 13.99
N GLY A 316 19.64 11.54 15.03
CA GLY A 316 20.77 10.60 15.13
C GLY A 316 22.16 11.28 15.07
N GLY A 317 22.24 12.54 15.50
CA GLY A 317 23.46 13.35 15.42
C GLY A 317 23.63 14.14 14.11
N LEU A 318 22.81 13.88 13.09
CA LEU A 318 22.75 14.69 11.86
C LEU A 318 21.95 15.97 12.08
N GLU A 319 22.32 17.05 11.37
CA GLU A 319 21.77 18.39 11.57
C GLU A 319 21.22 18.96 10.26
N PHE A 320 19.92 19.26 10.23
CA PHE A 320 19.21 19.81 9.09
C PHE A 320 18.85 21.27 9.38
N THR A 321 19.56 22.19 8.75
CA THR A 321 19.65 23.62 9.12
C THR A 321 18.64 24.54 8.43
N ALA A 322 17.86 24.00 7.49
CA ALA A 322 16.63 24.62 7.01
C ALA A 322 15.51 23.56 7.01
N VAL A 323 14.52 23.76 7.90
CA VAL A 323 13.39 22.84 8.08
C VAL A 323 12.09 23.61 8.34
N PRO A 324 11.50 24.29 7.34
CA PRO A 324 10.20 24.93 7.51
C PRO A 324 9.13 23.90 7.90
N PHE A 325 8.46 24.16 9.01
CA PHE A 325 7.50 23.28 9.67
C PHE A 325 6.26 24.07 10.12
N ASN A 326 5.06 23.52 9.95
CA ASN A 326 3.82 24.17 10.38
C ASN A 326 2.88 23.24 11.18
N GLY A 327 2.14 23.86 12.09
CA GLY A 327 0.81 23.42 12.52
C GLY A 327 -0.24 24.44 12.07
N TRP A 328 -1.18 24.75 12.97
CA TRP A 328 -2.12 25.88 12.85
C TRP A 328 -2.07 26.75 14.12
N TYR A 329 -2.69 27.93 14.06
CA TYR A 329 -2.70 28.87 15.18
C TYR A 329 -3.59 28.40 16.33
N MET A 330 -3.13 28.63 17.56
CA MET A 330 -3.99 28.85 18.71
C MET A 330 -4.37 30.33 18.75
N GLY A 331 -5.65 30.67 18.94
CA GLY A 331 -6.17 32.03 18.78
C GLY A 331 -5.42 33.10 19.57
N SER A 332 -4.96 32.77 20.78
CA SER A 332 -4.23 33.69 21.66
C SER A 332 -2.80 34.00 21.19
N GLU A 333 -2.22 33.20 20.28
CA GLU A 333 -0.95 33.56 19.64
C GLU A 333 -1.12 34.77 18.71
N ILE A 334 -2.25 34.87 17.99
CA ILE A 334 -2.58 36.05 17.18
C ILE A 334 -3.13 37.16 18.10
N GLY A 335 -4.23 36.88 18.80
CA GLY A 335 -4.98 37.87 19.58
C GLY A 335 -4.17 38.50 20.72
N VAL A 336 -3.37 37.71 21.45
CA VAL A 336 -2.56 38.21 22.57
C VAL A 336 -1.13 38.52 22.10
N ARG A 337 -0.34 37.50 21.72
CA ARG A 337 1.11 37.65 21.50
C ARG A 337 1.51 38.46 20.26
N ASN A 338 0.65 38.57 19.25
CA ASN A 338 0.90 39.41 18.08
C ASN A 338 0.21 40.77 18.20
N PHE A 339 -1.10 40.81 18.51
CA PHE A 339 -1.86 42.07 18.51
C PHE A 339 -1.77 42.88 19.81
N CYS A 340 -1.77 42.27 20.99
CA CYS A 340 -1.85 42.99 22.27
C CYS A 340 -0.52 43.28 22.95
N ASP A 341 0.51 42.46 22.71
CA ASP A 341 1.81 42.64 23.36
C ASP A 341 2.44 44.00 23.04
N THR A 342 2.95 44.67 24.08
CA THR A 342 3.41 46.07 24.02
C THR A 342 4.67 46.28 23.19
N TYR A 343 5.40 45.21 22.88
CA TYR A 343 6.57 45.18 22.01
C TYR A 343 6.22 44.69 20.58
N ARG A 344 4.93 44.59 20.26
CA ARG A 344 4.37 44.17 18.97
C ARG A 344 3.35 45.22 18.50
N TYR A 345 2.19 44.82 17.98
CA TYR A 345 1.20 45.77 17.44
C TYR A 345 0.46 46.60 18.51
N ASN A 346 0.52 46.23 19.79
CA ASN A 346 0.06 47.01 20.96
C ASN A 346 -1.36 47.64 20.84
N ILE A 347 -2.32 46.99 20.16
CA ILE A 347 -3.62 47.60 19.83
C ILE A 347 -4.57 47.76 21.02
N LEU A 348 -4.20 47.20 22.17
CA LEU A 348 -5.09 46.94 23.30
C LEU A 348 -5.75 48.22 23.84
N GLU A 349 -5.04 49.35 23.86
CA GLU A 349 -5.60 50.63 24.31
C GLU A 349 -6.58 51.24 23.30
N GLU A 350 -6.31 51.21 22.00
CA GLU A 350 -7.26 51.72 20.99
C GLU A 350 -8.58 50.94 21.06
N VAL A 351 -8.51 49.61 21.14
CA VAL A 351 -9.69 48.75 21.32
C VAL A 351 -10.42 49.09 22.63
N GLY A 352 -9.70 49.25 23.74
CA GLY A 352 -10.28 49.64 25.02
C GLY A 352 -11.00 50.99 24.99
N GLN A 353 -10.44 51.98 24.29
CA GLN A 353 -11.05 53.30 24.10
C GLN A 353 -12.29 53.22 23.19
N ARG A 354 -12.23 52.49 22.06
CA ARG A 354 -13.36 52.27 21.14
C ARG A 354 -14.51 51.47 21.78
N MET A 355 -14.20 50.59 22.75
CA MET A 355 -15.19 49.91 23.61
C MET A 355 -15.79 50.82 24.70
N GLY A 356 -15.32 52.06 24.87
CA GLY A 356 -15.79 52.98 25.91
C GLY A 356 -15.30 52.65 27.34
N LEU A 357 -14.18 51.95 27.48
CA LEU A 357 -13.61 51.55 28.79
C LEU A 357 -12.71 52.65 29.37
N ASP A 358 -12.67 52.78 30.71
CA ASP A 358 -11.80 53.74 31.41
C ASP A 358 -10.33 53.23 31.43
N THR A 359 -9.59 53.46 30.34
CA THR A 359 -8.20 52.98 30.17
C THR A 359 -7.21 53.59 31.17
N ARG A 360 -7.55 54.75 31.72
CA ARG A 360 -6.74 55.50 32.71
C ARG A 360 -6.56 54.80 34.05
N LYS A 361 -7.34 53.74 34.34
CA LYS A 361 -7.32 53.00 35.61
C LYS A 361 -7.29 51.50 35.35
N THR A 362 -6.21 50.83 35.75
CA THR A 362 -6.10 49.36 35.67
C THR A 362 -7.22 48.64 36.44
N SER A 363 -7.73 49.23 37.52
CA SER A 363 -8.84 48.69 38.32
C SER A 363 -10.21 48.64 37.61
N SER A 364 -10.34 49.17 36.39
CA SER A 364 -11.55 48.99 35.57
C SER A 364 -11.59 47.63 34.83
N LEU A 365 -10.48 46.87 34.88
CA LEU A 365 -10.22 45.64 34.13
C LEU A 365 -10.39 45.82 32.62
N TRP A 366 -10.00 47.00 32.11
CA TRP A 366 -10.16 47.34 30.70
C TRP A 366 -9.28 46.48 29.78
N LYS A 367 -8.07 46.14 30.23
CA LYS A 367 -7.14 45.29 29.48
C LYS A 367 -7.71 43.89 29.31
N ASP A 368 -8.21 43.33 30.40
CA ASP A 368 -8.80 41.99 30.49
C ASP A 368 -10.04 41.86 29.60
N LYS A 369 -10.87 42.91 29.55
CA LYS A 369 -12.02 42.99 28.62
C LYS A 369 -11.58 43.12 27.17
N ALA A 370 -10.70 44.07 26.86
CA ALA A 370 -10.29 44.32 25.48
C ALA A 370 -9.54 43.13 24.87
N VAL A 371 -8.69 42.43 25.62
CA VAL A 371 -7.95 41.25 25.12
C VAL A 371 -8.88 40.06 24.84
N VAL A 372 -9.97 39.91 25.60
CA VAL A 372 -11.01 38.91 25.33
C VAL A 372 -11.72 39.20 24.01
N GLU A 373 -12.20 40.43 23.78
CA GLU A 373 -12.88 40.79 22.53
C GLU A 373 -11.94 40.71 21.31
N ILE A 374 -10.66 41.05 21.45
CA ILE A 374 -9.65 40.87 20.38
C ILE A 374 -9.46 39.39 20.04
N ASN A 375 -9.41 38.51 21.05
CA ASN A 375 -9.32 37.07 20.82
C ASN A 375 -10.62 36.48 20.24
N ILE A 376 -11.79 37.02 20.60
CA ILE A 376 -13.08 36.71 19.96
C ILE A 376 -13.07 37.13 18.48
N ALA A 377 -12.56 38.33 18.16
CA ALA A 377 -12.44 38.80 16.77
C ALA A 377 -11.62 37.83 15.92
N VAL A 378 -10.42 37.45 16.40
CA VAL A 378 -9.55 36.49 15.71
C VAL A 378 -10.25 35.15 15.44
N LEU A 379 -10.87 34.55 16.47
CA LEU A 379 -11.54 33.26 16.32
C LEU A 379 -12.76 33.37 15.37
N HIS A 380 -13.53 34.44 15.48
CA HIS A 380 -14.69 34.70 14.64
C HIS A 380 -14.32 34.85 13.16
N SER A 381 -13.32 35.66 12.83
CA SER A 381 -12.90 35.90 11.45
C SER A 381 -12.27 34.67 10.80
N TYR A 382 -11.48 33.90 11.54
CA TYR A 382 -10.94 32.62 11.03
C TYR A 382 -12.06 31.60 10.76
N GLN A 383 -13.08 31.53 11.64
CA GLN A 383 -14.27 30.70 11.40
C GLN A 383 -15.08 31.18 10.18
N GLN A 384 -15.30 32.48 10.01
CA GLN A 384 -15.98 33.05 8.83
C GLN A 384 -15.20 32.77 7.53
N ALA A 385 -13.88 32.92 7.56
CA ALA A 385 -12.99 32.63 6.44
C ALA A 385 -12.76 31.12 6.19
N LYS A 386 -13.32 30.25 7.05
CA LYS A 386 -13.14 28.77 7.02
C LYS A 386 -11.68 28.34 7.14
N VAL A 387 -10.88 29.08 7.90
CA VAL A 387 -9.46 28.81 8.15
C VAL A 387 -9.28 28.09 9.49
N THR A 388 -8.50 27.01 9.49
CA THR A 388 -8.23 26.20 10.69
C THR A 388 -7.54 27.03 11.79
N ILE A 389 -8.21 27.14 12.93
CA ILE A 389 -7.72 27.75 14.17
C ILE A 389 -8.25 26.94 15.35
N VAL A 390 -7.58 27.00 16.51
CA VAL A 390 -8.06 26.40 17.75
C VAL A 390 -8.08 27.44 18.88
N ASP A 391 -9.03 27.37 19.80
CA ASP A 391 -8.99 28.15 21.03
C ASP A 391 -8.01 27.55 22.05
N HIS A 392 -7.75 28.26 23.15
CA HIS A 392 -6.75 27.86 24.13
C HIS A 392 -7.24 26.81 25.15
N HIS A 393 -8.55 26.63 25.34
CA HIS A 393 -9.08 25.56 26.19
C HIS A 393 -9.01 24.23 25.42
N ALA A 394 -9.54 24.16 24.21
CA ALA A 394 -9.46 22.95 23.38
C ALA A 394 -8.00 22.54 23.07
N ALA A 395 -7.09 23.51 22.86
CA ALA A 395 -5.67 23.23 22.69
C ALA A 395 -5.03 22.61 23.94
N THR A 396 -5.35 23.11 25.14
CA THR A 396 -4.77 22.59 26.40
C THR A 396 -5.37 21.26 26.82
N GLU A 397 -6.68 21.02 26.62
CA GLU A 397 -7.29 19.70 26.78
C GLU A 397 -6.65 18.65 25.84
N SER A 398 -6.44 19.03 24.57
CA SER A 398 -5.76 18.21 23.57
C SER A 398 -4.32 17.88 23.98
N PHE A 399 -3.61 18.85 24.55
CA PHE A 399 -2.29 18.62 25.15
C PHE A 399 -2.34 17.66 26.35
N MET A 400 -3.34 17.76 27.25
CA MET A 400 -3.45 16.83 28.39
C MET A 400 -3.72 15.39 27.95
N LYS A 401 -4.51 15.19 26.88
CA LYS A 401 -4.66 13.87 26.21
C LYS A 401 -3.33 13.37 25.62
N HIS A 402 -2.50 14.24 25.08
CA HIS A 402 -1.15 13.87 24.63
C HIS A 402 -0.25 13.50 25.81
N LEU A 403 -0.26 14.29 26.90
CA LEU A 403 0.52 14.04 28.11
C LEU A 403 0.26 12.62 28.66
N ASP A 404 -1.01 12.29 28.92
CA ASP A 404 -1.45 10.99 29.43
C ASP A 404 -1.00 9.82 28.51
N ASN A 405 -1.23 9.94 27.20
CA ASN A 405 -0.78 8.95 26.22
C ASN A 405 0.76 8.76 26.23
N GLU A 406 1.54 9.83 26.39
CA GLU A 406 3.00 9.73 26.47
C GLU A 406 3.49 9.15 27.80
N TYR A 407 2.80 9.40 28.91
CA TYR A 407 3.08 8.72 30.18
C TYR A 407 2.79 7.21 30.09
N ARG A 408 1.67 6.81 29.47
CA ARG A 408 1.36 5.39 29.23
C ARG A 408 2.35 4.71 28.28
N ALA A 409 2.75 5.38 27.20
CA ALA A 409 3.56 4.77 26.14
C ALA A 409 5.08 4.86 26.34
N ARG A 410 5.57 5.90 27.03
CA ARG A 410 7.02 6.18 27.21
C ARG A 410 7.44 6.53 28.64
N GLY A 411 6.51 6.66 29.58
CA GLY A 411 6.81 6.94 30.98
C GLY A 411 7.29 8.37 31.26
N GLY A 412 6.90 9.35 30.45
CA GLY A 412 7.23 10.76 30.63
C GLY A 412 6.89 11.61 29.41
N CYS A 413 6.91 12.94 29.53
CA CYS A 413 6.54 13.84 28.43
C CYS A 413 7.24 15.21 28.54
N PRO A 414 8.29 15.49 27.73
CA PRO A 414 9.04 16.75 27.82
C PRO A 414 8.14 17.93 27.46
N SER A 415 7.99 18.88 28.39
CA SER A 415 7.03 19.98 28.27
C SER A 415 7.49 21.25 29.00
N ASP A 416 7.36 22.40 28.35
CA ASP A 416 7.81 23.69 28.89
C ASP A 416 6.61 24.55 29.30
N TRP A 417 6.36 24.69 30.62
CA TRP A 417 5.11 25.25 31.17
C TRP A 417 4.77 26.63 30.61
N VAL A 418 5.75 27.55 30.49
CA VAL A 418 5.54 28.93 29.97
C VAL A 418 5.15 28.99 28.49
N TRP A 419 5.25 27.87 27.77
CA TRP A 419 4.87 27.77 26.35
C TRP A 419 3.68 26.85 26.09
N ILE A 420 3.36 25.96 27.04
CA ILE A 420 2.19 25.08 26.98
C ILE A 420 0.95 25.74 27.59
N VAL A 421 1.13 26.55 28.65
CA VAL A 421 0.05 27.33 29.26
C VAL A 421 -0.20 28.61 28.43
N PRO A 422 -1.47 28.94 28.11
CA PRO A 422 -1.77 30.12 27.30
C PRO A 422 -1.58 31.44 28.08
N PRO A 423 -1.26 32.56 27.39
CA PRO A 423 -1.04 33.86 28.01
C PRO A 423 -2.33 34.56 28.49
N ILE A 424 -3.50 33.97 28.21
CA ILE A 424 -4.83 34.42 28.63
C ILE A 424 -5.57 33.23 29.25
N SER A 425 -6.39 33.50 30.28
CA SER A 425 -7.22 32.49 30.97
C SER A 425 -6.46 31.26 31.50
N GLY A 426 -5.13 31.35 31.72
CA GLY A 426 -4.29 30.19 32.03
C GLY A 426 -4.82 29.30 33.16
N SER A 427 -5.20 29.88 34.31
CA SER A 427 -5.74 29.14 35.46
C SER A 427 -7.14 28.52 35.24
N LEU A 428 -7.77 28.77 34.09
CA LEU A 428 -9.00 28.14 33.60
C LEU A 428 -8.71 27.03 32.58
N THR A 429 -7.46 26.56 32.50
CA THR A 429 -7.03 25.45 31.64
C THR A 429 -6.38 24.32 32.45
N PRO A 430 -6.62 23.04 32.12
CA PRO A 430 -6.09 21.92 32.90
C PRO A 430 -4.55 21.82 32.85
N ALA A 431 -3.93 22.38 31.81
CA ALA A 431 -2.48 22.43 31.66
C ALA A 431 -1.78 23.35 32.69
N PHE A 432 -2.49 24.33 33.28
CA PHE A 432 -1.92 25.23 34.29
C PHE A 432 -1.70 24.50 35.62
N HIS A 433 -2.66 23.65 36.02
CA HIS A 433 -2.63 22.92 37.30
C HIS A 433 -1.69 21.71 37.28
N GLN A 434 -1.17 21.35 36.10
CA GLN A 434 -0.24 20.25 35.90
C GLN A 434 1.22 20.71 36.08
N GLU A 435 1.96 20.09 36.99
CA GLU A 435 3.42 20.21 37.00
C GLU A 435 4.01 19.57 35.74
N LEU A 436 4.90 20.28 35.05
CA LEU A 436 5.54 19.87 33.79
C LEU A 436 7.06 19.91 33.91
N LEU A 437 7.75 18.96 33.27
CA LEU A 437 9.20 18.83 33.30
C LEU A 437 9.80 19.17 31.92
N ASN A 438 10.65 20.19 31.87
CA ASN A 438 11.30 20.66 30.65
C ASN A 438 12.65 19.96 30.44
N TYR A 439 12.77 19.19 29.37
CA TYR A 439 13.99 18.49 28.93
C TYR A 439 13.92 18.22 27.42
N VAL A 440 15.05 17.84 26.81
CA VAL A 440 15.16 17.58 25.36
C VAL A 440 15.53 16.12 25.11
N LEU A 441 14.91 15.48 24.12
CA LEU A 441 15.22 14.12 23.66
C LEU A 441 15.54 14.18 22.17
N SER A 442 16.56 13.44 21.71
CA SER A 442 16.74 13.20 20.26
C SER A 442 15.68 12.22 19.73
N PRO A 443 15.27 12.31 18.45
CA PRO A 443 15.35 13.47 17.55
C PRO A 443 14.69 14.73 18.13
N CYS A 444 15.22 15.92 17.83
CA CYS A 444 14.72 17.19 18.38
C CYS A 444 14.70 18.36 17.39
N PHE A 445 13.92 19.39 17.73
CA PHE A 445 14.06 20.74 17.17
C PHE A 445 14.88 21.62 18.12
N LEU A 446 15.77 22.43 17.57
CA LEU A 446 16.57 23.43 18.29
C LEU A 446 16.49 24.77 17.56
N TYR A 447 16.54 25.89 18.27
CA TYR A 447 16.68 27.20 17.61
C TYR A 447 18.10 27.38 17.08
N GLN A 448 18.27 28.24 16.09
CA GLN A 448 19.59 28.61 15.54
C GLN A 448 19.89 30.08 15.80
N VAL A 449 21.18 30.43 15.86
CA VAL A 449 21.61 31.83 15.75
C VAL A 449 21.24 32.37 14.36
N ASP A 450 20.76 33.60 14.30
CA ASP A 450 20.42 34.30 13.06
C ASP A 450 21.65 34.40 12.13
N PRO A 451 21.54 34.10 10.82
CA PRO A 451 22.70 34.02 9.93
C PRO A 451 23.56 35.29 9.88
N TRP A 452 22.93 36.46 9.93
CA TRP A 452 23.61 37.77 9.89
C TRP A 452 24.30 38.16 11.20
N LYS A 453 24.07 37.41 12.29
CA LYS A 453 24.75 37.59 13.60
C LYS A 453 25.96 36.66 13.75
N LEU A 454 26.29 35.86 12.73
CA LEU A 454 27.48 35.01 12.71
C LEU A 454 28.74 35.78 12.23
N PRO A 455 29.95 35.42 12.70
CA PRO A 455 31.19 36.06 12.27
C PRO A 455 31.41 35.97 10.76
N GLY A 456 31.90 37.04 10.15
CA GLY A 456 32.25 37.11 8.73
C GLY A 456 31.14 37.59 7.79
N PHE A 457 29.91 37.80 8.27
CA PHE A 457 28.86 38.45 7.47
C PHE A 457 29.22 39.92 7.16
N SER A 458 28.92 40.35 5.93
CA SER A 458 29.07 41.74 5.47
C SER A 458 28.01 42.03 4.41
N ALA A 459 27.04 42.89 4.72
CA ALA A 459 25.93 43.26 3.83
C ALA A 459 26.35 44.08 2.57
N LYS A 460 27.65 44.23 2.31
CA LYS A 460 28.20 45.11 1.26
C LYS A 460 28.18 44.49 -0.15
N LYS A 461 27.00 44.09 -0.63
CA LYS A 461 26.78 43.82 -2.06
C LYS A 461 25.33 44.13 -2.46
N LYS A 462 25.13 45.23 -3.21
CA LYS A 462 23.84 45.49 -3.87
C LYS A 462 23.65 44.44 -4.96
N ILE A 463 22.63 43.61 -4.82
CA ILE A 463 22.10 42.77 -5.89
C ILE A 463 21.34 43.70 -6.86
N SER A 464 21.44 43.47 -8.17
CA SER A 464 20.79 44.32 -9.16
C SER A 464 19.31 43.95 -9.33
N PHE A 465 18.49 44.95 -9.69
CA PHE A 465 17.09 44.73 -10.05
C PHE A 465 16.91 43.70 -11.18
N LYS A 466 17.91 43.57 -12.06
CA LYS A 466 17.95 42.56 -13.12
C LYS A 466 18.04 41.14 -12.54
N GLU A 467 18.92 40.90 -11.57
CA GLU A 467 19.05 39.58 -10.92
C GLU A 467 17.77 39.19 -10.16
N VAL A 468 17.08 40.16 -9.53
CA VAL A 468 15.78 39.92 -8.87
C VAL A 468 14.69 39.62 -9.91
N ALA A 469 14.62 40.38 -11.01
CA ALA A 469 13.65 40.13 -12.09
C ALA A 469 13.90 38.79 -12.81
N GLU A 470 15.17 38.41 -13.03
CA GLU A 470 15.55 37.11 -13.55
C GLU A 470 15.22 35.98 -12.55
N ALA A 471 15.44 36.18 -11.25
CA ALA A 471 15.04 35.21 -10.22
C ALA A 471 13.51 35.01 -10.17
N VAL A 472 12.70 36.08 -10.26
CA VAL A 472 11.23 35.98 -10.30
C VAL A 472 10.76 35.31 -11.59
N LYS A 473 11.31 35.67 -12.75
CA LYS A 473 10.94 35.07 -14.04
C LYS A 473 11.38 33.61 -14.16
N PHE A 474 12.55 33.27 -13.59
CA PHE A 474 13.02 31.89 -13.43
C PHE A 474 12.14 31.11 -12.46
N SER A 475 11.70 31.70 -11.34
CA SER A 475 10.80 31.07 -10.38
C SER A 475 9.40 30.81 -10.99
N ALA A 476 8.87 31.71 -11.81
CA ALA A 476 7.64 31.44 -12.56
C ALA A 476 7.81 30.27 -13.56
N SER A 477 8.94 30.23 -14.28
CA SER A 477 9.27 29.12 -15.18
C SER A 477 9.52 27.79 -14.44
N LEU A 478 10.11 27.84 -13.25
CA LEU A 478 10.38 26.66 -12.43
C LEU A 478 9.16 26.22 -11.62
N MET A 479 8.19 27.08 -11.30
CA MET A 479 6.94 26.61 -10.69
C MET A 479 6.17 25.68 -11.65
N GLY A 480 6.21 25.95 -12.96
CA GLY A 480 5.72 25.01 -13.98
C GLY A 480 6.46 23.66 -14.00
N GLN A 481 7.74 23.62 -13.62
CA GLN A 481 8.54 22.39 -13.51
C GLN A 481 8.49 21.73 -12.12
N ALA A 482 8.27 22.50 -11.05
CA ALA A 482 8.13 22.02 -9.68
C ALA A 482 6.74 21.44 -9.42
N MET A 483 5.72 21.91 -10.14
CA MET A 483 4.44 21.20 -10.25
C MET A 483 4.55 19.89 -11.05
N ALA A 484 5.65 19.66 -11.79
CA ALA A 484 5.94 18.38 -12.42
C ALA A 484 6.65 17.37 -11.48
N ARG A 485 6.96 17.72 -10.22
CA ARG A 485 7.29 16.74 -9.16
C ARG A 485 5.98 16.11 -8.65
N ARG A 486 5.38 15.30 -9.53
CA ARG A 486 4.04 14.70 -9.38
C ARG A 486 3.94 13.80 -8.16
N VAL A 487 2.73 13.64 -7.62
CA VAL A 487 2.46 12.81 -6.43
C VAL A 487 2.78 11.34 -6.72
N LYS A 488 3.63 10.72 -5.89
CA LYS A 488 3.93 9.28 -5.93
C LYS A 488 2.62 8.47 -5.82
N ALA A 489 2.39 7.56 -6.75
CA ALA A 489 1.29 6.60 -6.69
C ALA A 489 1.82 5.16 -6.86
N ARG A 490 1.25 4.21 -6.13
CA ARG A 490 1.51 2.78 -6.36
C ARG A 490 0.29 2.13 -6.98
N ILE A 491 0.55 1.22 -7.91
CA ILE A 491 -0.47 0.37 -8.51
C ILE A 491 -0.06 -1.08 -8.22
N LEU A 492 -0.64 -1.64 -7.16
CA LEU A 492 -0.37 -3.01 -6.73
C LEU A 492 -1.26 -3.97 -7.54
N TYR A 493 -0.68 -5.07 -8.02
CA TYR A 493 -1.44 -6.10 -8.71
C TYR A 493 -1.11 -7.52 -8.23
N ALA A 494 -2.12 -8.38 -8.29
CA ALA A 494 -1.98 -9.82 -8.22
C ALA A 494 -2.84 -10.48 -9.31
N THR A 495 -2.31 -11.52 -9.94
CA THR A 495 -2.89 -12.12 -11.14
C THR A 495 -2.36 -13.53 -11.41
N GLU A 496 -3.24 -14.41 -11.87
CA GLU A 496 -2.89 -15.77 -12.33
C GLU A 496 -2.63 -15.82 -13.85
N THR A 497 -3.44 -15.09 -14.62
CA THR A 497 -3.48 -15.14 -16.11
C THR A 497 -3.00 -13.85 -16.77
N GLY A 498 -2.44 -12.92 -16.01
CA GLY A 498 -1.89 -11.64 -16.50
C GLY A 498 -2.91 -10.51 -16.69
N ARG A 499 -4.22 -10.76 -16.66
CA ARG A 499 -5.25 -9.73 -16.97
C ARG A 499 -5.22 -8.55 -15.99
N SER A 500 -5.08 -8.80 -14.69
CA SER A 500 -4.97 -7.76 -13.66
C SER A 500 -3.69 -6.91 -13.84
N GLN A 501 -2.59 -7.53 -14.29
CA GLN A 501 -1.34 -6.82 -14.61
C GLN A 501 -1.50 -5.92 -15.83
N THR A 502 -2.18 -6.39 -16.88
CA THR A 502 -2.53 -5.57 -18.06
C THR A 502 -3.38 -4.36 -17.67
N TYR A 503 -4.33 -4.53 -16.74
CA TYR A 503 -5.17 -3.44 -16.24
C TYR A 503 -4.38 -2.48 -15.33
N ALA A 504 -3.49 -2.98 -14.48
CA ALA A 504 -2.56 -2.16 -13.71
C ALA A 504 -1.62 -1.32 -14.59
N ASN A 505 -1.13 -1.88 -15.71
CA ASN A 505 -0.33 -1.17 -16.70
C ASN A 505 -1.14 -0.07 -17.41
N LYS A 506 -2.36 -0.39 -17.89
CA LYS A 506 -3.28 0.63 -18.45
C LYS A 506 -3.54 1.76 -17.46
N LEU A 507 -3.82 1.44 -16.20
CA LEU A 507 -4.06 2.42 -15.13
C LEU A 507 -2.82 3.29 -14.88
N CYS A 508 -1.61 2.72 -14.99
CA CYS A 508 -0.36 3.46 -14.91
C CYS A 508 -0.24 4.52 -16.01
N ASP A 509 -0.59 4.18 -17.25
CA ASP A 509 -0.54 5.13 -18.37
C ASP A 509 -1.58 6.26 -18.25
N ILE A 510 -2.75 6.00 -17.66
CA ILE A 510 -3.70 7.05 -17.24
C ILE A 510 -3.07 7.95 -16.18
N PHE A 511 -2.57 7.35 -15.09
CA PHE A 511 -2.07 8.11 -13.94
C PHE A 511 -0.80 8.92 -14.25
N LYS A 512 0.00 8.53 -15.26
CA LYS A 512 1.15 9.30 -15.78
C LYS A 512 0.78 10.69 -16.31
N ARG A 513 -0.50 11.05 -16.44
CA ARG A 513 -0.95 12.41 -16.76
C ARG A 513 -0.72 13.39 -15.60
N ALA A 514 -1.05 13.00 -14.36
CA ALA A 514 -1.01 13.88 -13.18
C ALA A 514 -0.14 13.37 -12.00
N PHE A 515 0.20 12.07 -11.98
CA PHE A 515 0.91 11.38 -10.89
C PHE A 515 2.27 10.82 -11.35
N ASP A 516 3.07 10.35 -10.40
CA ASP A 516 4.23 9.46 -10.63
C ASP A 516 3.85 8.01 -10.24
N PRO A 517 3.15 7.27 -11.12
CA PRO A 517 2.70 5.92 -10.83
C PRO A 517 3.79 4.87 -11.05
N LYS A 518 3.93 3.94 -10.10
CA LYS A 518 4.71 2.71 -10.26
C LYS A 518 3.83 1.48 -10.09
N VAL A 519 3.80 0.63 -11.11
CA VAL A 519 3.20 -0.71 -11.03
C VAL A 519 4.15 -1.65 -10.28
N VAL A 520 3.63 -2.42 -9.33
CA VAL A 520 4.39 -3.39 -8.52
C VAL A 520 3.54 -4.65 -8.31
N CYS A 521 4.14 -5.84 -8.40
CA CYS A 521 3.45 -7.06 -8.03
C CYS A 521 3.33 -7.16 -6.49
N MET A 522 2.23 -7.71 -5.97
CA MET A 522 2.02 -7.81 -4.52
C MET A 522 3.09 -8.65 -3.79
N ASP A 523 3.64 -9.69 -4.42
CA ASP A 523 4.78 -10.45 -3.88
C ASP A 523 6.10 -9.65 -3.89
N ASP A 524 6.32 -8.80 -4.89
CA ASP A 524 7.50 -7.93 -5.00
C ASP A 524 7.48 -6.73 -4.00
N TYR A 525 6.37 -6.49 -3.30
CA TYR A 525 6.15 -5.31 -2.47
C TYR A 525 6.38 -5.58 -0.97
N ASP A 526 7.32 -4.86 -0.33
CA ASP A 526 7.44 -4.87 1.14
C ASP A 526 6.31 -4.03 1.75
N ILE A 527 5.44 -4.72 2.48
CA ILE A 527 4.25 -4.20 3.18
C ILE A 527 4.56 -3.01 4.12
N VAL A 528 5.78 -2.90 4.64
CA VAL A 528 6.16 -1.80 5.55
C VAL A 528 6.04 -0.42 4.86
N ASN A 529 6.21 -0.36 3.53
CA ASN A 529 6.01 0.89 2.79
C ASN A 529 4.55 1.39 2.83
N LEU A 530 3.57 0.52 3.12
CA LEU A 530 2.15 0.86 3.05
C LEU A 530 1.76 1.94 4.08
N GLU A 531 2.44 2.01 5.23
CA GLU A 531 2.30 3.07 6.25
C GLU A 531 2.88 4.43 5.80
N HIS A 532 3.48 4.49 4.60
CA HIS A 532 4.22 5.65 4.08
C HIS A 532 3.80 6.05 2.66
N GLU A 533 3.04 5.22 1.93
CA GLU A 533 2.49 5.59 0.63
C GLU A 533 1.30 6.55 0.77
N ASN A 534 1.25 7.57 -0.08
CA ASN A 534 0.15 8.54 -0.10
C ASN A 534 -1.05 8.02 -0.89
N LEU A 535 -0.81 7.33 -2.01
CA LEU A 535 -1.85 6.81 -2.90
C LEU A 535 -1.51 5.38 -3.36
N VAL A 536 -2.36 4.43 -3.02
CA VAL A 536 -2.28 3.03 -3.51
C VAL A 536 -3.56 2.66 -4.23
N LEU A 537 -3.43 2.27 -5.49
CA LEU A 537 -4.47 1.65 -6.29
C LEU A 537 -4.20 0.16 -6.36
N VAL A 538 -5.24 -0.65 -6.25
CA VAL A 538 -5.13 -2.12 -6.30
C VAL A 538 -5.91 -2.65 -7.50
N VAL A 539 -5.28 -3.52 -8.30
CA VAL A 539 -5.94 -4.19 -9.43
C VAL A 539 -5.65 -5.68 -9.34
N THR A 540 -6.60 -6.46 -8.82
CA THR A 540 -6.38 -7.88 -8.50
C THR A 540 -7.48 -8.79 -9.03
N SER A 541 -7.10 -10.03 -9.39
CA SER A 541 -8.08 -11.11 -9.62
C SER A 541 -8.35 -11.86 -8.31
N THR A 542 -9.40 -12.69 -8.30
CA THR A 542 -9.64 -13.75 -7.30
C THR A 542 -9.49 -15.12 -7.98
N PHE A 543 -9.06 -16.15 -7.27
CA PHE A 543 -8.85 -17.51 -7.81
C PHE A 543 -9.37 -18.59 -6.84
N GLY A 544 -9.12 -19.87 -7.13
CA GLY A 544 -9.51 -20.99 -6.27
C GLY A 544 -11.01 -21.01 -5.97
N ASN A 545 -11.38 -21.01 -4.68
CA ASN A 545 -12.76 -20.79 -4.23
C ASN A 545 -12.87 -19.57 -3.31
N GLY A 546 -12.50 -18.41 -3.87
CA GLY A 546 -12.45 -17.11 -3.18
C GLY A 546 -11.06 -16.73 -2.67
N ASP A 547 -10.02 -17.43 -3.11
CA ASP A 547 -8.65 -17.30 -2.63
C ASP A 547 -7.88 -16.22 -3.41
N PRO A 548 -6.83 -15.61 -2.83
CA PRO A 548 -5.93 -14.74 -3.58
C PRO A 548 -5.22 -15.52 -4.71
N PRO A 549 -4.78 -14.83 -5.78
CA PRO A 549 -3.72 -15.33 -6.66
C PRO A 549 -2.46 -15.68 -5.87
N GLU A 550 -1.67 -16.63 -6.38
CA GLU A 550 -0.39 -17.06 -5.79
C GLU A 550 0.53 -15.87 -5.42
N ASN A 551 0.64 -14.88 -6.32
CA ASN A 551 1.44 -13.66 -6.13
C ASN A 551 0.75 -12.56 -5.26
N GLY A 552 -0.39 -12.88 -4.62
CA GLY A 552 -1.08 -12.05 -3.62
C GLY A 552 -1.11 -12.66 -2.21
N GLU A 553 -0.86 -13.97 -2.04
CA GLU A 553 -0.95 -14.69 -0.76
C GLU A 553 -0.13 -14.06 0.37
N LYS A 554 1.15 -13.77 0.09
CA LYS A 554 2.08 -13.13 1.03
C LYS A 554 1.61 -11.74 1.48
N PHE A 555 1.06 -10.97 0.55
CA PHE A 555 0.57 -9.61 0.82
C PHE A 555 -0.67 -9.64 1.73
N ILE A 556 -1.66 -10.48 1.43
CA ILE A 556 -2.86 -10.58 2.26
C ILE A 556 -2.56 -11.17 3.64
N LYS A 557 -1.63 -12.14 3.74
CA LYS A 557 -1.18 -12.65 5.03
C LYS A 557 -0.61 -11.54 5.91
N ALA A 558 0.32 -10.75 5.38
CA ALA A 558 0.89 -9.61 6.11
C ALA A 558 -0.18 -8.57 6.49
N LEU A 559 -1.08 -8.23 5.56
CA LEU A 559 -2.18 -7.28 5.79
C LEU A 559 -3.20 -7.76 6.84
N MET A 560 -3.39 -9.07 6.99
CA MET A 560 -4.20 -9.69 8.04
C MET A 560 -3.45 -9.79 9.40
N GLU A 561 -2.13 -9.71 9.40
CA GLU A 561 -1.30 -9.66 10.62
C GLU A 561 -1.16 -8.23 11.20
N MET A 562 -1.31 -7.19 10.37
CA MET A 562 -1.37 -5.78 10.80
C MET A 562 -2.55 -5.51 11.74
N THR A 563 -2.32 -4.67 12.76
CA THR A 563 -3.24 -4.45 13.89
C THR A 563 -3.34 -2.96 14.26
N HIS A 564 -4.53 -2.50 14.64
CA HIS A 564 -4.76 -1.10 14.99
C HIS A 564 -4.18 -0.80 16.39
N PRO A 565 -3.50 0.35 16.63
CA PRO A 565 -2.88 0.66 17.91
C PRO A 565 -3.82 0.72 19.13
N THR A 566 -5.14 0.82 18.88
CA THR A 566 -6.19 0.97 19.89
C THR A 566 -7.16 -0.22 19.97
N SER A 567 -6.89 -1.34 19.28
CA SER A 567 -7.73 -2.54 19.38
C SER A 567 -7.79 -3.05 20.83
N PRO A 568 -8.98 -3.14 21.46
CA PRO A 568 -9.09 -3.59 22.85
C PRO A 568 -8.97 -5.10 22.94
N GLU A 569 -7.97 -5.55 23.71
CA GLU A 569 -7.64 -6.96 24.01
C GLU A 569 -7.31 -7.84 22.78
N PRO A 570 -6.73 -9.06 22.98
CA PRO A 570 -6.39 -9.95 21.88
C PRO A 570 -7.65 -10.59 21.26
N GLN A 571 -8.36 -9.81 20.45
CA GLN A 571 -9.50 -10.28 19.66
C GLN A 571 -9.11 -11.53 18.86
N GLN A 572 -9.97 -12.55 18.92
CA GLN A 572 -9.73 -13.86 18.30
C GLN A 572 -9.57 -13.68 16.78
N LYS A 573 -8.35 -13.89 16.27
CA LYS A 573 -8.01 -13.64 14.86
C LYS A 573 -8.83 -14.55 13.91
N ARG A 574 -9.97 -14.05 13.43
CA ARG A 574 -10.75 -14.68 12.35
C ARG A 574 -9.88 -14.75 11.09
N SER A 575 -9.83 -15.93 10.47
CA SER A 575 -9.02 -16.16 9.27
C SER A 575 -9.57 -15.44 8.03
N TYR A 576 -8.76 -15.42 6.96
CA TYR A 576 -9.21 -14.96 5.65
C TYR A 576 -10.49 -15.69 5.17
N LYS A 577 -10.53 -17.02 5.28
CA LYS A 577 -11.69 -17.82 4.84
C LYS A 577 -12.93 -17.54 5.68
N VAL A 578 -12.77 -17.38 6.99
CA VAL A 578 -13.89 -17.07 7.91
C VAL A 578 -14.48 -15.69 7.64
N ARG A 579 -13.67 -14.71 7.23
CA ARG A 579 -14.16 -13.34 6.97
C ARG A 579 -14.68 -13.13 5.55
N PHE A 580 -13.94 -13.56 4.53
CA PHE A 580 -14.19 -13.15 3.14
C PHE A 580 -14.76 -14.28 2.26
N ASN A 581 -14.64 -15.54 2.69
CA ASN A 581 -15.24 -16.71 2.02
C ASN A 581 -16.31 -17.39 2.92
N SER A 582 -17.00 -16.60 3.76
CA SER A 582 -18.06 -17.08 4.65
C SER A 582 -19.28 -17.58 3.86
N LEU A 583 -20.05 -18.48 4.49
CA LEU A 583 -21.34 -18.96 3.99
C LEU A 583 -22.54 -18.29 4.69
N SER A 584 -22.28 -17.45 5.71
CA SER A 584 -23.28 -16.61 6.37
C SER A 584 -23.09 -15.12 6.00
N ASN A 585 -24.20 -14.40 5.79
CA ASN A 585 -24.20 -13.00 5.34
C ASN A 585 -23.88 -11.99 6.46
N VAL A 586 -23.21 -12.41 7.55
CA VAL A 586 -23.10 -11.64 8.80
C VAL A 586 -21.65 -11.59 9.27
N ASP A 587 -20.91 -10.53 8.89
CA ASP A 587 -19.73 -10.11 9.67
C ASP A 587 -20.14 -8.96 10.57
N ASP A 588 -20.63 -9.27 11.78
CA ASP A 588 -21.04 -8.28 12.80
C ASP A 588 -19.96 -7.22 13.06
N LEU A 589 -18.68 -7.58 12.87
CA LEU A 589 -17.54 -6.67 13.00
C LEU A 589 -17.60 -5.52 11.99
N VAL A 590 -18.08 -5.76 10.77
CA VAL A 590 -18.21 -4.72 9.73
C VAL A 590 -19.36 -3.76 10.06
N GLU A 591 -20.49 -4.24 10.59
CA GLU A 591 -21.55 -3.34 11.08
C GLU A 591 -21.15 -2.59 12.36
N SER A 592 -20.47 -3.24 13.32
CA SER A 592 -20.01 -2.57 14.54
C SER A 592 -18.94 -1.52 14.25
N ASN A 593 -17.98 -1.81 13.36
CA ASN A 593 -16.98 -0.85 12.92
C ASN A 593 -17.63 0.31 12.15
N LYS A 594 -18.57 0.04 11.24
CA LYS A 594 -19.33 1.10 10.53
C LYS A 594 -20.20 1.94 11.47
N ARG A 595 -20.63 1.43 12.62
CA ARG A 595 -21.25 2.23 13.69
C ARG A 595 -20.24 3.08 14.45
N MET A 596 -19.09 2.52 14.85
CA MET A 596 -18.03 3.26 15.56
C MET A 596 -17.48 4.42 14.72
N PHE A 597 -17.13 4.19 13.45
CA PHE A 597 -16.59 5.22 12.56
C PHE A 597 -17.59 6.34 12.22
N ARG A 598 -18.91 6.11 12.35
CA ARG A 598 -19.94 7.15 12.22
C ARG A 598 -20.14 7.99 13.50
N LEU A 599 -19.57 7.56 14.62
CA LEU A 599 -19.67 8.23 15.93
C LEU A 599 -18.35 8.91 16.35
N SER A 600 -17.21 8.49 15.81
CA SER A 600 -15.93 9.18 15.95
C SER A 600 -15.93 10.52 15.21
N SER A 601 -15.39 11.55 15.87
CA SER A 601 -15.09 12.82 15.20
C SER A 601 -13.88 12.66 14.26
N ALA A 602 -13.68 13.59 13.32
CA ALA A 602 -12.50 13.62 12.46
C ALA A 602 -11.15 13.84 13.20
N THR A 603 -11.16 13.87 14.55
CA THR A 603 -9.97 14.02 15.39
C THR A 603 -9.46 12.71 15.98
N ASP A 604 -10.27 11.65 15.97
CA ASP A 604 -10.00 10.40 16.71
C ASP A 604 -9.12 9.40 15.92
N SER A 605 -7.96 9.08 16.49
CA SER A 605 -7.11 7.90 16.24
C SER A 605 -7.13 7.26 14.83
N ALA A 606 -6.51 7.92 13.84
CA ALA A 606 -6.19 7.27 12.56
C ALA A 606 -5.20 6.08 12.76
N GLY A 607 -5.43 4.98 12.03
CA GLY A 607 -4.69 3.72 12.18
C GLY A 607 -3.30 3.68 11.52
N PRO A 608 -2.68 2.48 11.40
CA PRO A 608 -1.37 2.31 10.77
C PRO A 608 -1.30 2.88 9.33
N LEU A 609 -2.40 2.83 8.60
CA LEU A 609 -2.55 3.37 7.25
C LEU A 609 -3.21 4.77 7.24
N GLY A 610 -3.15 5.51 8.35
CA GLY A 610 -3.83 6.80 8.56
C GLY A 610 -3.44 7.96 7.64
N THR A 611 -2.45 7.77 6.75
CA THR A 611 -2.08 8.70 5.67
C THR A 611 -2.42 8.19 4.27
N LEU A 612 -2.81 6.91 4.14
CA LEU A 612 -3.02 6.24 2.87
C LEU A 612 -4.36 6.62 2.24
N ARG A 613 -4.32 7.03 0.96
CA ARG A 613 -5.49 7.13 0.09
C ARG A 613 -5.56 5.91 -0.83
N PHE A 614 -6.73 5.31 -1.01
CA PHE A 614 -6.82 4.09 -1.82
C PHE A 614 -8.13 3.88 -2.59
N SER A 615 -8.08 3.00 -3.59
CA SER A 615 -9.25 2.36 -4.21
C SER A 615 -8.83 1.03 -4.85
N VAL A 616 -9.78 0.11 -5.01
CA VAL A 616 -9.55 -1.28 -5.44
C VAL A 616 -10.39 -1.60 -6.68
N PHE A 617 -9.84 -2.38 -7.61
CA PHE A 617 -10.58 -3.02 -8.70
C PHE A 617 -10.38 -4.54 -8.66
N GLY A 618 -11.51 -5.27 -8.54
CA GLY A 618 -11.57 -6.72 -8.51
C GLY A 618 -11.96 -7.33 -9.86
N LEU A 619 -11.16 -8.28 -10.35
CA LEU A 619 -11.51 -9.17 -11.45
C LEU A 619 -12.01 -10.50 -10.88
N GLY A 620 -13.18 -10.95 -11.34
CA GLY A 620 -13.75 -12.24 -10.95
C GLY A 620 -14.70 -12.79 -12.01
N SER A 621 -15.46 -13.82 -11.65
CA SER A 621 -16.52 -14.40 -12.49
C SER A 621 -17.72 -14.79 -11.64
N ARG A 622 -18.94 -14.38 -12.02
CA ARG A 622 -20.17 -14.69 -11.23
C ARG A 622 -20.60 -16.16 -11.29
N ALA A 623 -19.83 -17.02 -11.99
CA ALA A 623 -19.95 -18.47 -11.86
C ALA A 623 -19.44 -19.01 -10.50
N TYR A 624 -18.53 -18.30 -9.83
CA TYR A 624 -17.98 -18.68 -8.53
C TYR A 624 -18.81 -18.11 -7.39
N SER A 625 -18.88 -18.81 -6.25
CA SER A 625 -19.66 -18.37 -5.09
C SER A 625 -19.08 -17.12 -4.41
N HIS A 626 -17.76 -16.98 -4.42
CA HIS A 626 -17.01 -15.91 -3.74
C HIS A 626 -16.49 -14.89 -4.76
N PHE A 627 -17.42 -14.20 -5.43
CA PHE A 627 -17.11 -13.20 -6.46
C PHE A 627 -16.22 -12.08 -5.90
N CYS A 628 -15.11 -11.76 -6.58
CA CYS A 628 -14.16 -10.72 -6.21
C CYS A 628 -13.63 -10.74 -4.76
N ALA A 629 -13.74 -11.87 -4.04
CA ALA A 629 -13.50 -11.95 -2.59
C ALA A 629 -12.12 -11.42 -2.14
N PHE A 630 -11.06 -11.65 -2.91
CA PHE A 630 -9.74 -11.12 -2.55
C PHE A 630 -9.67 -9.60 -2.68
N ALA A 631 -10.34 -9.01 -3.68
CA ALA A 631 -10.42 -7.55 -3.80
C ALA A 631 -11.19 -6.93 -2.62
N HIS A 632 -12.33 -7.53 -2.24
CA HIS A 632 -13.09 -7.12 -1.04
C HIS A 632 -12.25 -7.23 0.24
N ALA A 633 -11.41 -8.27 0.36
CA ALA A 633 -10.53 -8.45 1.50
C ALA A 633 -9.47 -7.34 1.62
N VAL A 634 -8.85 -6.93 0.51
CA VAL A 634 -7.87 -5.82 0.52
C VAL A 634 -8.56 -4.49 0.80
N ASP A 635 -9.69 -4.21 0.15
CA ASP A 635 -10.46 -2.98 0.34
C ASP A 635 -10.91 -2.80 1.81
N THR A 636 -11.52 -3.86 2.38
CA THR A 636 -11.95 -3.89 3.79
C THR A 636 -10.77 -3.70 4.75
N ARG A 637 -9.64 -4.37 4.48
CA ARG A 637 -8.47 -4.31 5.37
C ARG A 637 -7.72 -2.98 5.31
N PHE A 638 -7.71 -2.29 4.17
CA PHE A 638 -7.15 -0.94 4.07
C PHE A 638 -8.00 0.05 4.90
N GLU A 639 -9.33 -0.04 4.84
CA GLU A 639 -10.24 0.77 5.67
C GLU A 639 -10.11 0.45 7.18
N GLU A 640 -10.08 -0.83 7.57
CA GLU A 640 -9.89 -1.25 8.98
C GLU A 640 -8.55 -0.82 9.59
N LEU A 641 -7.53 -0.59 8.77
CA LEU A 641 -6.23 -0.07 9.21
C LEU A 641 -6.14 1.46 9.13
N GLY A 642 -7.26 2.15 8.86
CA GLY A 642 -7.37 3.60 8.88
C GLY A 642 -7.03 4.32 7.58
N GLY A 643 -6.90 3.58 6.46
CA GLY A 643 -6.78 4.19 5.13
C GLY A 643 -8.10 4.82 4.67
N GLU A 644 -8.02 5.87 3.85
CA GLU A 644 -9.17 6.61 3.37
C GLU A 644 -9.48 6.24 1.90
N ARG A 645 -10.64 5.63 1.67
CA ARG A 645 -11.09 5.21 0.32
C ARG A 645 -11.49 6.44 -0.51
N ILE A 646 -10.84 6.66 -1.66
CA ILE A 646 -11.13 7.82 -2.55
C ILE A 646 -12.22 7.53 -3.60
N LEU A 647 -12.47 6.25 -3.89
CA LEU A 647 -13.57 5.78 -4.73
C LEU A 647 -13.92 4.36 -4.30
N ASP A 648 -15.22 4.05 -4.26
CA ASP A 648 -15.74 2.70 -4.03
C ASP A 648 -15.07 1.64 -4.91
N MET A 649 -14.93 0.43 -4.38
CA MET A 649 -14.32 -0.69 -5.09
C MET A 649 -15.07 -0.98 -6.40
N GLY A 650 -14.34 -1.09 -7.50
CA GLY A 650 -14.87 -1.56 -8.77
C GLY A 650 -14.81 -3.08 -8.88
N GLU A 651 -15.78 -3.66 -9.58
CA GLU A 651 -15.86 -5.08 -9.91
C GLU A 651 -15.91 -5.25 -11.44
N GLY A 652 -15.35 -6.33 -11.98
CA GLY A 652 -15.55 -6.72 -13.37
C GLY A 652 -15.75 -8.23 -13.50
N ASP A 653 -16.84 -8.65 -14.16
CA ASP A 653 -17.22 -10.05 -14.37
C ASP A 653 -16.71 -10.56 -15.73
N GLU A 654 -15.88 -11.61 -15.73
CA GLU A 654 -15.34 -12.25 -16.93
C GLU A 654 -16.44 -12.66 -17.95
N LEU A 655 -17.64 -12.95 -17.44
CA LEU A 655 -18.81 -13.36 -18.21
C LEU A 655 -19.55 -12.19 -18.88
N CYS A 656 -19.39 -10.96 -18.40
CA CYS A 656 -20.03 -9.76 -18.95
C CYS A 656 -19.31 -8.47 -18.52
N GLY A 657 -18.86 -7.66 -19.49
CA GLY A 657 -18.49 -6.26 -19.24
C GLY A 657 -17.16 -5.98 -18.51
N GLN A 658 -16.36 -6.97 -18.12
CA GLN A 658 -15.13 -6.75 -17.30
C GLN A 658 -14.18 -5.62 -17.78
N GLU A 659 -14.03 -5.42 -19.11
CA GLU A 659 -13.23 -4.32 -19.66
C GLU A 659 -13.93 -2.96 -19.53
N GLU A 660 -15.26 -2.91 -19.76
CA GLU A 660 -16.08 -1.70 -19.61
C GLU A 660 -16.15 -1.24 -18.15
N SER A 661 -16.34 -2.18 -17.22
CA SER A 661 -16.33 -1.91 -15.77
C SER A 661 -14.96 -1.36 -15.34
N PHE A 662 -13.86 -1.94 -15.84
CA PHE A 662 -12.51 -1.42 -15.62
C PHE A 662 -12.33 -0.02 -16.22
N ARG A 663 -12.71 0.21 -17.48
CA ARG A 663 -12.62 1.53 -18.15
C ARG A 663 -13.39 2.61 -17.38
N THR A 664 -14.57 2.26 -16.87
CA THR A 664 -15.44 3.15 -16.10
C THR A 664 -14.85 3.47 -14.73
N TRP A 665 -14.37 2.47 -13.98
CA TRP A 665 -13.70 2.69 -12.69
C TRP A 665 -12.41 3.48 -12.85
N ALA A 666 -11.58 3.16 -13.84
CA ALA A 666 -10.28 3.79 -14.07
C ALA A 666 -10.39 5.30 -14.39
N ARG A 667 -11.39 5.72 -15.17
CA ARG A 667 -11.71 7.14 -15.39
C ARG A 667 -12.15 7.83 -14.08
N LYS A 668 -13.06 7.21 -13.33
CA LYS A 668 -13.59 7.76 -12.07
C LYS A 668 -12.51 7.91 -10.99
N VAL A 669 -11.65 6.90 -10.82
CA VAL A 669 -10.62 6.91 -9.77
C VAL A 669 -9.48 7.89 -10.10
N PHE A 670 -9.16 8.10 -11.39
CA PHE A 670 -8.25 9.17 -11.79
C PHE A 670 -8.80 10.54 -11.41
N LYS A 671 -10.06 10.84 -11.74
CA LYS A 671 -10.71 12.09 -11.36
C LYS A 671 -10.75 12.29 -9.83
N ALA A 672 -11.18 11.28 -9.08
CA ALA A 672 -11.22 11.31 -7.62
C ALA A 672 -9.83 11.52 -6.99
N ALA A 673 -8.78 10.93 -7.57
CA ALA A 673 -7.40 11.16 -7.13
C ALA A 673 -6.94 12.59 -7.43
N CYS A 674 -7.17 13.10 -8.65
CA CYS A 674 -6.84 14.48 -9.03
C CYS A 674 -7.49 15.51 -8.09
N GLU A 675 -8.78 15.32 -7.78
CA GLU A 675 -9.52 16.15 -6.81
C GLU A 675 -8.93 16.03 -5.38
N THR A 676 -8.68 14.81 -4.91
CA THR A 676 -8.11 14.53 -3.58
C THR A 676 -6.74 15.18 -3.36
N PHE A 677 -5.87 15.07 -4.36
CA PHE A 677 -4.49 15.56 -4.28
C PHE A 677 -4.31 16.99 -4.83
N CYS A 678 -5.37 17.60 -5.39
CA CYS A 678 -5.34 18.91 -6.03
C CYS A 678 -4.27 19.01 -7.15
N VAL A 679 -4.24 18.00 -8.03
CA VAL A 679 -3.34 17.90 -9.18
C VAL A 679 -4.13 17.72 -10.48
N GLY A 680 -3.66 18.34 -11.57
CA GLY A 680 -4.35 18.36 -12.85
C GLY A 680 -5.49 19.39 -12.88
N GLU A 681 -5.26 20.52 -13.56
CA GLU A 681 -6.34 21.45 -13.95
C GLU A 681 -6.87 21.15 -15.36
N ASP A 682 -6.13 20.35 -16.14
CA ASP A 682 -6.57 19.79 -17.42
C ASP A 682 -7.63 18.70 -17.19
N SER A 683 -8.82 18.87 -17.78
CA SER A 683 -9.85 17.84 -17.81
C SER A 683 -9.38 16.60 -18.59
N LEU A 684 -9.82 15.42 -18.17
CA LEU A 684 -10.04 14.36 -19.14
C LEU A 684 -11.28 14.77 -19.95
N ASP A 685 -11.07 15.27 -21.16
CA ASP A 685 -12.16 15.49 -22.11
C ASP A 685 -12.85 14.14 -22.39
N GLU A 686 -14.19 14.15 -22.43
CA GLU A 686 -14.98 12.90 -22.41
C GLU A 686 -14.75 12.03 -23.66
N ASP A 687 -14.28 12.64 -24.76
CA ASP A 687 -13.99 12.02 -26.05
C ASP A 687 -12.56 11.46 -26.20
N GLU A 688 -11.61 11.73 -25.28
CA GLU A 688 -10.30 11.07 -25.34
C GLU A 688 -10.39 9.60 -24.88
N ASP A 689 -10.09 8.66 -25.79
CA ASP A 689 -9.84 7.27 -25.39
C ASP A 689 -8.47 7.16 -24.71
N VAL A 690 -8.46 7.41 -23.40
CA VAL A 690 -7.27 7.32 -22.52
C VAL A 690 -6.58 5.94 -22.55
N PHE A 691 -7.24 4.91 -23.10
CA PHE A 691 -6.70 3.55 -23.24
C PHE A 691 -6.04 3.29 -24.60
N SER A 692 -5.98 4.29 -25.49
CA SER A 692 -5.39 4.22 -26.83
C SER A 692 -3.85 4.24 -26.83
N SER A 693 -3.23 3.34 -26.06
CA SER A 693 -1.82 2.96 -26.24
C SER A 693 -1.65 2.10 -27.51
N GLU A 694 -2.24 2.55 -28.63
CA GLU A 694 -2.36 1.78 -29.86
C GLU A 694 -0.99 1.49 -30.47
N TRP A 695 -0.85 0.26 -30.98
CA TRP A 695 0.23 -0.09 -31.87
C TRP A 695 0.14 0.77 -33.14
N GLN A 696 1.28 1.29 -33.60
CA GLN A 696 1.37 2.09 -34.82
C GLN A 696 2.55 1.58 -35.65
N PRO A 697 2.41 1.41 -36.99
CA PRO A 697 3.47 0.86 -37.84
C PRO A 697 4.81 1.58 -37.68
N ASN A 698 4.77 2.91 -37.54
CA ASN A 698 5.98 3.75 -37.44
C ASN A 698 6.66 3.72 -36.05
N LYS A 699 6.02 3.12 -35.02
CA LYS A 699 6.56 3.02 -33.65
C LYS A 699 7.14 1.65 -33.31
N TYR A 700 6.89 0.61 -34.11
CA TYR A 700 7.28 -0.77 -33.83
C TYR A 700 7.94 -1.41 -35.05
N ARG A 701 9.20 -1.83 -34.91
CA ARG A 701 9.94 -2.52 -35.99
C ARG A 701 10.38 -3.92 -35.58
N THR A 702 10.42 -4.80 -36.58
CA THR A 702 11.04 -6.13 -36.48
C THR A 702 12.54 -5.99 -36.79
N VAL A 703 13.41 -6.60 -35.99
CA VAL A 703 14.86 -6.64 -36.23
C VAL A 703 15.40 -8.05 -36.11
N PHE A 704 16.35 -8.42 -36.98
CA PHE A 704 17.02 -9.71 -36.93
C PHE A 704 18.00 -9.79 -35.75
N LYS A 705 18.13 -10.98 -35.15
CA LYS A 705 19.08 -11.34 -34.09
C LYS A 705 19.74 -12.69 -34.45
N ALA A 706 20.92 -12.98 -33.90
CA ALA A 706 21.75 -14.10 -34.39
C ALA A 706 21.34 -15.50 -33.88
N ILE A 707 20.63 -15.60 -32.75
CA ILE A 707 20.29 -16.87 -32.08
C ILE A 707 18.90 -16.76 -31.45
N PRO A 708 17.98 -17.72 -31.68
CA PRO A 708 16.69 -17.76 -31.01
C PRO A 708 16.84 -18.29 -29.59
N THR A 709 16.00 -17.80 -28.69
CA THR A 709 15.86 -18.33 -27.33
C THR A 709 15.17 -19.68 -27.39
N ASP A 710 15.66 -20.69 -26.66
CA ASP A 710 14.99 -21.98 -26.56
C ASP A 710 13.61 -21.83 -25.88
N ILE A 711 12.64 -22.66 -26.26
CA ILE A 711 11.25 -22.54 -25.79
C ILE A 711 11.13 -22.63 -24.25
N PRO A 712 11.80 -23.55 -23.53
CA PRO A 712 11.82 -23.56 -22.07
C PRO A 712 12.32 -22.26 -21.43
N THR A 713 13.45 -21.71 -21.89
CA THR A 713 13.99 -20.44 -21.38
C THR A 713 13.09 -19.26 -21.76
N ALA A 714 12.56 -19.23 -22.99
CA ALA A 714 11.67 -18.18 -23.46
C ALA A 714 10.40 -18.10 -22.61
N LEU A 715 9.71 -19.23 -22.43
CA LEU A 715 8.53 -19.34 -21.57
C LEU A 715 8.87 -19.06 -20.09
N SER A 716 10.02 -19.52 -19.59
CA SER A 716 10.44 -19.26 -18.21
C SER A 716 10.63 -17.76 -17.94
N ASN A 717 11.23 -17.04 -18.89
CA ASN A 717 11.43 -15.60 -18.81
C ASN A 717 10.09 -14.84 -18.92
N LEU A 718 9.21 -15.25 -19.86
CA LEU A 718 7.91 -14.63 -20.10
C LEU A 718 6.97 -14.73 -18.88
N HIS A 719 6.88 -15.91 -18.28
CA HIS A 719 5.94 -16.20 -17.19
C HIS A 719 6.59 -16.07 -15.80
N LYS A 720 7.88 -15.70 -15.72
CA LYS A 720 8.69 -15.62 -14.49
C LYS A 720 8.68 -16.89 -13.62
N LYS A 721 8.38 -18.05 -14.19
CA LYS A 721 8.38 -19.36 -13.52
C LYS A 721 9.43 -20.26 -14.15
N LYS A 722 10.20 -20.99 -13.34
CA LYS A 722 11.19 -21.95 -13.86
C LYS A 722 10.47 -23.16 -14.44
N LEU A 723 10.66 -23.43 -15.72
CA LEU A 723 10.04 -24.56 -16.42
C LEU A 723 11.02 -25.70 -16.65
N PHE A 724 10.45 -26.89 -16.85
CA PHE A 724 11.16 -28.14 -17.11
C PHE A 724 10.53 -28.84 -18.32
N GLN A 725 11.28 -29.72 -18.98
CA GLN A 725 10.74 -30.57 -20.04
C GLN A 725 10.60 -31.99 -19.52
N ALA A 726 9.37 -32.41 -19.26
CA ALA A 726 9.05 -33.82 -19.09
C ALA A 726 8.91 -34.50 -20.46
N LYS A 727 9.03 -35.82 -20.54
CA LYS A 727 8.85 -36.57 -21.80
C LYS A 727 7.61 -37.45 -21.76
N VAL A 728 6.86 -37.53 -22.86
CA VAL A 728 5.71 -38.44 -22.95
C VAL A 728 6.18 -39.90 -22.91
N ILE A 729 5.67 -40.65 -21.93
CA ILE A 729 5.83 -42.12 -21.87
C ILE A 729 4.71 -42.77 -22.69
N SER A 730 3.46 -42.36 -22.45
CA SER A 730 2.28 -42.91 -23.11
C SER A 730 1.05 -42.02 -22.95
N THR A 731 0.20 -41.98 -23.96
CA THR A 731 -1.17 -41.44 -23.90
C THR A 731 -2.17 -42.57 -24.15
N GLN A 732 -3.08 -42.81 -23.21
CA GLN A 732 -4.06 -43.92 -23.24
C GLN A 732 -5.49 -43.39 -23.08
N ASN A 733 -6.41 -43.76 -23.98
CA ASN A 733 -7.84 -43.48 -23.78
C ASN A 733 -8.41 -44.35 -22.64
N LEU A 734 -9.13 -43.71 -21.71
CA LEU A 734 -9.79 -44.34 -20.56
C LEU A 734 -11.28 -44.60 -20.81
N GLN A 735 -11.84 -44.07 -21.90
CA GLN A 735 -13.23 -44.27 -22.30
C GLN A 735 -13.34 -45.40 -23.34
N SER A 736 -14.52 -46.00 -23.43
CA SER A 736 -14.82 -46.96 -24.52
C SER A 736 -14.64 -46.31 -25.88
N GLU A 737 -14.14 -47.06 -26.88
CA GLU A 737 -14.07 -46.62 -28.29
C GLU A 737 -15.45 -46.27 -28.88
N LYS A 738 -16.54 -46.74 -28.25
CA LYS A 738 -17.93 -46.41 -28.60
C LYS A 738 -18.37 -45.02 -28.07
N SER A 739 -17.56 -44.38 -27.23
CA SER A 739 -17.86 -43.08 -26.63
C SER A 739 -17.74 -41.96 -27.67
N SER A 740 -18.69 -41.02 -27.68
CA SER A 740 -18.60 -39.78 -28.46
C SER A 740 -17.69 -38.71 -27.83
N ARG A 741 -16.82 -39.12 -26.89
CA ARG A 741 -15.85 -38.30 -26.16
C ARG A 741 -14.63 -39.14 -25.77
N ALA A 742 -13.45 -38.51 -25.75
CA ALA A 742 -12.24 -39.11 -25.18
C ALA A 742 -11.88 -38.46 -23.83
N THR A 743 -11.30 -39.27 -22.94
CA THR A 743 -10.63 -38.82 -21.72
C THR A 743 -9.37 -39.66 -21.59
N VAL A 744 -8.20 -39.04 -21.62
CA VAL A 744 -6.91 -39.74 -21.71
C VAL A 744 -6.11 -39.68 -20.41
N LEU A 745 -5.45 -40.77 -20.07
CA LEU A 745 -4.33 -40.82 -19.14
C LEU A 745 -3.06 -40.48 -19.94
N VAL A 746 -2.39 -39.38 -19.57
CA VAL A 746 -1.05 -39.06 -20.09
C VAL A 746 -0.04 -39.35 -18.99
N LYS A 747 1.03 -40.07 -19.32
CA LYS A 747 2.16 -40.34 -18.43
C LYS A 747 3.41 -39.61 -18.91
N LEU A 748 4.10 -38.94 -17.99
CA LEU A 748 5.25 -38.09 -18.27
C LEU A 748 6.46 -38.49 -17.40
N ASP A 749 7.61 -38.73 -18.03
CA ASP A 749 8.92 -38.91 -17.39
C ASP A 749 9.49 -37.54 -17.00
N THR A 750 9.82 -37.37 -15.72
CA THR A 750 10.42 -36.13 -15.17
C THR A 750 11.95 -36.14 -15.16
N GLY A 751 12.61 -37.22 -15.60
CA GLY A 751 14.07 -37.35 -15.66
C GLY A 751 14.77 -37.28 -14.30
N GLY A 752 14.04 -37.55 -13.20
CA GLY A 752 14.56 -37.49 -11.84
C GLY A 752 14.86 -36.07 -11.34
N LEU A 753 14.31 -35.04 -11.99
CA LEU A 753 14.52 -33.65 -11.62
C LEU A 753 13.85 -33.33 -10.27
N ALA A 754 14.64 -33.05 -9.23
CA ALA A 754 14.14 -32.79 -7.88
C ALA A 754 13.17 -31.59 -7.75
N GLN A 755 13.14 -30.69 -8.75
CA GLN A 755 12.16 -29.59 -8.81
C GLN A 755 10.81 -29.99 -9.43
N MET A 756 10.71 -31.20 -9.99
CA MET A 756 9.47 -31.84 -10.43
C MET A 756 8.92 -32.81 -9.36
N ASN A 757 9.48 -32.80 -8.15
CA ASN A 757 8.90 -33.49 -7.00
C ASN A 757 7.53 -32.88 -6.67
N TYR A 758 6.58 -33.74 -6.32
CA TYR A 758 5.19 -33.39 -6.03
C TYR A 758 4.65 -34.27 -4.88
N GLN A 759 3.43 -33.98 -4.42
CA GLN A 759 2.66 -34.80 -3.50
C GLN A 759 1.27 -35.15 -4.08
N PRO A 760 0.65 -36.26 -3.65
CA PRO A 760 -0.73 -36.58 -4.00
C PRO A 760 -1.69 -35.41 -3.72
N GLY A 761 -2.33 -34.89 -4.77
CA GLY A 761 -3.18 -33.70 -4.73
C GLY A 761 -2.63 -32.48 -5.48
N ASP A 762 -1.32 -32.40 -5.74
CA ASP A 762 -0.70 -31.30 -6.49
C ASP A 762 -1.16 -31.23 -7.97
N HIS A 763 -0.94 -30.08 -8.62
CA HIS A 763 -1.24 -29.87 -10.04
C HIS A 763 0.03 -29.82 -10.89
N LEU A 764 -0.07 -30.25 -12.15
CA LEU A 764 0.92 -29.99 -13.19
C LEU A 764 0.40 -28.86 -14.10
N GLY A 765 1.14 -27.76 -14.17
CA GLY A 765 0.93 -26.71 -15.16
C GLY A 765 1.69 -27.03 -16.46
N ILE A 766 0.96 -27.15 -17.58
CA ILE A 766 1.50 -27.50 -18.90
C ILE A 766 1.36 -26.33 -19.87
N TYR A 767 2.44 -26.01 -20.60
CA TYR A 767 2.39 -25.10 -21.74
C TYR A 767 2.12 -25.89 -23.03
N PRO A 768 1.00 -25.62 -23.73
CA PRO A 768 0.66 -26.35 -24.95
C PRO A 768 1.38 -25.80 -26.18
N THR A 769 1.18 -26.49 -27.30
CA THR A 769 1.51 -26.00 -28.65
C THR A 769 0.22 -25.76 -29.43
N ASN A 770 0.12 -24.65 -30.16
CA ASN A 770 -1.03 -24.38 -31.04
C ASN A 770 -1.06 -25.37 -32.21
N PRO A 771 -2.25 -25.78 -32.69
CA PRO A 771 -2.35 -26.75 -33.79
C PRO A 771 -1.85 -26.15 -35.12
N GLU A 772 -1.11 -26.94 -35.89
CA GLU A 772 -0.49 -26.48 -37.15
C GLU A 772 -1.46 -25.76 -38.11
N PRO A 773 -2.67 -26.26 -38.41
CA PRO A 773 -3.60 -25.56 -39.30
C PRO A 773 -3.92 -24.11 -38.89
N LEU A 774 -4.02 -23.85 -37.57
CA LEU A 774 -4.27 -22.51 -37.02
C LEU A 774 -3.04 -21.61 -37.19
N VAL A 775 -1.84 -22.14 -36.98
CA VAL A 775 -0.58 -21.40 -37.18
C VAL A 775 -0.36 -21.07 -38.66
N GLN A 776 -0.59 -22.03 -39.57
CA GLN A 776 -0.44 -21.80 -41.00
C GLN A 776 -1.49 -20.81 -41.54
N ALA A 777 -2.74 -20.88 -41.06
CA ALA A 777 -3.79 -19.93 -41.44
C ALA A 777 -3.46 -18.49 -41.00
N VAL A 778 -2.94 -18.28 -39.79
CA VAL A 778 -2.48 -16.95 -39.35
C VAL A 778 -1.23 -16.51 -40.12
N LEU A 779 -0.26 -17.39 -40.33
CA LEU A 779 0.99 -17.10 -41.03
C LEU A 779 0.76 -16.69 -42.49
N ALA A 780 -0.21 -17.30 -43.18
CA ALA A 780 -0.60 -16.97 -44.55
C ALA A 780 -1.24 -15.56 -44.71
N ARG A 781 -1.54 -14.87 -43.60
CA ARG A 781 -2.16 -13.53 -43.58
C ARG A 781 -1.15 -12.45 -43.11
N VAL A 782 0.11 -12.82 -42.88
CA VAL A 782 1.20 -11.91 -42.48
C VAL A 782 1.70 -11.12 -43.69
N SER A 783 1.88 -9.79 -43.55
CA SER A 783 2.24 -8.90 -44.65
C SER A 783 3.75 -8.74 -44.88
N ASP A 784 4.56 -8.91 -43.85
CA ASP A 784 6.03 -8.77 -43.86
C ASP A 784 6.78 -9.98 -43.25
N PRO A 785 6.38 -11.25 -43.53
CA PRO A 785 6.87 -12.40 -42.78
C PRO A 785 8.39 -12.56 -42.91
N PRO A 786 9.15 -12.64 -41.79
CA PRO A 786 10.57 -12.98 -41.84
C PRO A 786 10.74 -14.42 -42.34
N PRO A 787 11.90 -14.77 -42.93
CA PRO A 787 12.17 -16.14 -43.35
C PRO A 787 12.02 -17.11 -42.16
N ILE A 788 11.48 -18.31 -42.42
CA ILE A 788 10.98 -19.26 -41.40
C ILE A 788 12.00 -19.55 -40.26
N ASN A 789 13.29 -19.61 -40.61
CA ASN A 789 14.38 -19.92 -39.68
C ASN A 789 15.09 -18.68 -39.09
N GLU A 790 14.75 -17.47 -39.54
CA GLU A 790 15.37 -16.23 -39.08
C GLU A 790 14.81 -15.81 -37.72
N THR A 791 15.72 -15.42 -36.82
CA THR A 791 15.35 -14.98 -35.48
C THR A 791 15.10 -13.49 -35.47
N VAL A 792 13.95 -13.09 -34.93
CA VAL A 792 13.54 -11.70 -34.82
C VAL A 792 13.32 -11.28 -33.38
N ALA A 793 13.40 -9.97 -33.15
CA ALA A 793 12.94 -9.31 -31.93
C ALA A 793 12.20 -8.01 -32.32
N THR A 794 11.31 -7.53 -31.45
CA THR A 794 10.65 -6.24 -31.62
C THR A 794 11.52 -5.13 -31.02
N GLU A 795 11.64 -4.01 -31.71
CA GLU A 795 12.15 -2.75 -31.17
C GLU A 795 11.05 -1.67 -31.23
N ILE A 796 11.04 -0.80 -30.22
CA ILE A 796 10.03 0.25 -30.03
C ILE A 796 10.72 1.61 -30.11
N LEU A 797 10.15 2.53 -30.88
CA LEU A 797 10.58 3.92 -30.95
C LEU A 797 10.10 4.65 -29.68
N LYS A 798 11.02 4.93 -28.75
CA LYS A 798 10.75 5.72 -27.54
C LYS A 798 11.41 7.09 -27.66
N GLU A 799 10.68 8.13 -27.30
CA GLU A 799 11.18 9.50 -27.20
C GLU A 799 11.63 9.78 -25.76
N ARG A 800 12.79 10.41 -25.60
CA ARG A 800 13.29 10.93 -24.32
C ARG A 800 13.96 12.28 -24.57
N ASN A 801 13.60 13.29 -23.79
CA ASN A 801 14.19 14.64 -23.84
C ASN A 801 14.21 15.26 -25.26
N GLY A 802 13.17 15.02 -26.07
CA GLY A 802 13.08 15.49 -27.46
C GLY A 802 13.92 14.69 -28.47
N GLN A 803 14.57 13.60 -28.06
CA GLN A 803 15.32 12.70 -28.93
C GLN A 803 14.59 11.36 -29.06
N THR A 804 14.31 10.95 -30.29
CA THR A 804 13.73 9.64 -30.59
C THR A 804 14.82 8.57 -30.75
N SER A 805 14.58 7.38 -30.19
CA SER A 805 15.51 6.27 -30.22
C SER A 805 14.79 4.92 -30.30
N TRP A 806 15.32 3.99 -31.08
CA TRP A 806 14.85 2.60 -31.07
C TRP A 806 15.47 1.88 -29.88
N VAL A 807 14.63 1.29 -29.03
CA VAL A 807 15.06 0.44 -27.92
C VAL A 807 14.45 -0.95 -28.06
N PRO A 808 15.05 -2.00 -27.45
CA PRO A 808 14.41 -3.31 -27.35
C PRO A 808 12.98 -3.23 -26.79
N GLY A 809 12.08 -4.02 -27.36
CA GLY A 809 10.75 -4.26 -26.83
C GLY A 809 10.79 -5.36 -25.78
N ASP A 810 10.47 -5.01 -24.54
CA ASP A 810 10.66 -5.87 -23.36
C ASP A 810 9.66 -7.05 -23.25
N ARG A 811 8.87 -7.32 -24.31
CA ARG A 811 7.70 -8.22 -24.26
C ARG A 811 7.97 -9.68 -24.65
N LEU A 812 8.66 -9.92 -25.76
CA LEU A 812 9.03 -11.26 -26.23
C LEU A 812 10.55 -11.38 -26.33
N PRO A 813 11.14 -12.51 -25.90
CA PRO A 813 12.55 -12.77 -26.16
C PRO A 813 12.79 -13.02 -27.66
N PRO A 814 14.04 -12.91 -28.16
CA PRO A 814 14.35 -13.22 -29.56
C PRO A 814 13.94 -14.64 -29.92
N CYS A 815 13.15 -14.79 -30.99
CA CYS A 815 12.58 -16.05 -31.47
C CYS A 815 12.24 -15.94 -32.97
N THR A 816 11.98 -17.05 -33.66
CA THR A 816 11.37 -16.99 -35.00
C THR A 816 9.87 -16.69 -34.89
N LEU A 817 9.26 -16.10 -35.93
CA LEU A 817 7.80 -15.87 -35.93
C LEU A 817 7.02 -17.19 -35.76
N VAL A 818 7.54 -18.28 -36.34
CA VAL A 818 6.94 -19.62 -36.21
C VAL A 818 6.99 -20.12 -34.76
N GLN A 819 8.11 -19.94 -34.05
CA GLN A 819 8.20 -20.27 -32.61
C GLN A 819 7.20 -19.45 -31.77
N ALA A 820 7.03 -18.16 -32.08
CA ALA A 820 6.08 -17.31 -31.38
C ALA A 820 4.63 -17.76 -31.58
N LEU A 821 4.23 -18.06 -32.82
CA LEU A 821 2.88 -18.52 -33.16
C LEU A 821 2.58 -19.92 -32.63
N TYR A 822 3.56 -20.84 -32.57
CA TYR A 822 3.35 -22.19 -32.03
C TYR A 822 3.27 -22.24 -30.50
N HIS A 823 4.13 -21.50 -29.79
CA HIS A 823 4.36 -21.74 -28.35
C HIS A 823 4.16 -20.52 -27.44
N LEU A 824 4.23 -19.28 -27.95
CA LEU A 824 4.30 -18.07 -27.10
C LEU A 824 3.03 -17.22 -27.14
N LEU A 825 2.26 -17.28 -28.24
CA LEU A 825 1.08 -16.45 -28.49
C LEU A 825 -0.21 -17.26 -28.52
N ASP A 826 -1.30 -16.70 -28.01
CA ASP A 826 -2.64 -17.29 -28.12
C ASP A 826 -3.29 -16.88 -29.45
N LEU A 827 -3.64 -17.87 -30.27
CA LEU A 827 -4.33 -17.73 -31.55
C LEU A 827 -5.79 -18.21 -31.48
N SER A 828 -6.19 -18.77 -30.33
CA SER A 828 -7.44 -19.50 -30.12
C SER A 828 -8.49 -18.71 -29.33
N SER A 829 -8.06 -17.84 -28.42
CA SER A 829 -8.98 -16.97 -27.68
C SER A 829 -9.56 -15.87 -28.58
N PRO A 830 -10.88 -15.58 -28.50
CA PRO A 830 -11.50 -14.50 -29.26
C PRO A 830 -10.79 -13.15 -29.07
N PRO A 831 -10.50 -12.41 -30.16
CA PRO A 831 -9.88 -11.09 -30.07
C PRO A 831 -10.65 -10.13 -29.17
N THR A 832 -9.92 -9.42 -28.31
CA THR A 832 -10.49 -8.39 -27.44
C THR A 832 -10.86 -7.14 -28.25
N PRO A 833 -11.77 -6.27 -27.76
CA PRO A 833 -12.18 -5.08 -28.50
C PRO A 833 -11.00 -4.15 -28.89
N PRO A 834 -9.97 -3.94 -28.04
CA PRO A 834 -8.75 -3.23 -28.46
C PRO A 834 -7.94 -3.94 -29.55
N LEU A 835 -7.94 -5.28 -29.62
CA LEU A 835 -7.29 -6.00 -30.72
C LEU A 835 -8.12 -5.85 -32.01
N LEU A 836 -9.45 -5.93 -31.95
CA LEU A 836 -10.34 -5.67 -33.09
C LEU A 836 -10.17 -4.23 -33.63
N ARG A 837 -9.95 -3.25 -32.76
CA ARG A 837 -9.58 -1.87 -33.13
C ARG A 837 -8.31 -1.83 -33.97
N LEU A 838 -7.25 -2.55 -33.54
CA LEU A 838 -6.00 -2.62 -34.29
C LEU A 838 -6.14 -3.39 -35.61
N LEU A 839 -6.99 -4.42 -35.67
CA LEU A 839 -7.29 -5.14 -36.92
C LEU A 839 -8.06 -4.26 -37.90
N SER A 840 -8.98 -3.39 -37.45
CA SER A 840 -9.70 -2.47 -38.33
C SER A 840 -8.74 -1.49 -39.03
N LEU A 841 -7.70 -1.01 -38.32
CA LEU A 841 -6.64 -0.19 -38.90
C LEU A 841 -5.79 -0.93 -39.97
N GLN A 842 -5.87 -2.26 -40.06
CA GLN A 842 -5.19 -3.07 -41.08
C GLN A 842 -6.14 -3.60 -42.18
N ALA A 843 -7.44 -3.31 -42.09
CA ALA A 843 -8.43 -3.68 -43.09
C ALA A 843 -8.34 -2.76 -44.32
N THR A 844 -8.19 -3.34 -45.51
CA THR A 844 -8.12 -2.59 -46.78
C THR A 844 -9.49 -2.36 -47.42
N ALA A 845 -10.53 -3.08 -46.99
CA ALA A 845 -11.92 -2.84 -47.37
C ALA A 845 -12.66 -2.05 -46.28
N GLU A 846 -13.37 -1.00 -46.69
CA GLU A 846 -14.13 -0.12 -45.79
C GLU A 846 -15.22 -0.90 -45.00
N GLN A 847 -15.83 -1.93 -45.60
CA GLN A 847 -16.84 -2.77 -44.94
C GLN A 847 -16.26 -3.58 -43.78
N ASP A 848 -15.13 -4.26 -44.00
CA ASP A 848 -14.39 -4.99 -42.96
C ASP A 848 -13.97 -4.03 -41.84
N ARG A 849 -13.43 -2.85 -42.21
CA ARG A 849 -13.04 -1.83 -41.22
C ARG A 849 -14.22 -1.42 -40.37
N GLN A 850 -15.33 -0.98 -40.97
CA GLN A 850 -16.51 -0.53 -40.24
C GLN A 850 -17.06 -1.62 -39.31
N ARG A 851 -17.09 -2.89 -39.76
CA ARG A 851 -17.56 -4.00 -38.91
C ARG A 851 -16.65 -4.24 -37.72
N LEU A 852 -15.33 -4.24 -37.92
CA LEU A 852 -14.34 -4.34 -36.86
C LEU A 852 -14.38 -3.13 -35.91
N GLU A 853 -14.64 -1.92 -36.41
CA GLU A 853 -14.82 -0.72 -35.61
C GLU A 853 -16.07 -0.80 -34.70
N THR A 854 -17.20 -1.33 -35.19
CA THR A 854 -18.40 -1.61 -34.37
C THR A 854 -18.09 -2.62 -33.26
N LEU A 855 -17.47 -3.76 -33.61
CA LEU A 855 -17.11 -4.78 -32.62
C LEU A 855 -16.05 -4.28 -31.61
N SER A 856 -15.21 -3.30 -31.99
CA SER A 856 -14.23 -2.70 -31.09
C SER A 856 -14.81 -1.84 -29.95
N GLN A 857 -16.10 -1.48 -30.01
CA GLN A 857 -16.76 -0.67 -28.97
C GLN A 857 -17.12 -1.44 -27.69
N ALA A 858 -16.90 -2.77 -27.65
CA ALA A 858 -17.17 -3.63 -26.49
C ALA A 858 -18.64 -3.74 -26.04
N GLY A 859 -19.59 -3.21 -26.81
CA GLY A 859 -21.04 -3.27 -26.53
C GLY A 859 -21.68 -4.63 -26.83
N GLU A 860 -23.02 -4.66 -26.79
CA GLU A 860 -23.82 -5.89 -26.92
C GLU A 860 -23.47 -6.72 -28.17
N GLU A 861 -23.28 -6.10 -29.34
CA GLU A 861 -22.90 -6.80 -30.57
C GLU A 861 -21.59 -7.59 -30.46
N TYR A 862 -20.60 -7.06 -29.72
CA TYR A 862 -19.34 -7.76 -29.48
C TYR A 862 -19.57 -8.98 -28.59
N GLU A 863 -20.35 -8.85 -27.52
CA GLU A 863 -20.67 -9.99 -26.62
C GLU A 863 -21.63 -11.01 -27.26
N VAL A 864 -22.45 -10.64 -28.26
CA VAL A 864 -23.19 -11.62 -29.07
C VAL A 864 -22.21 -12.37 -29.98
N TRP A 865 -21.45 -11.65 -30.82
CA TRP A 865 -20.47 -12.23 -31.74
C TRP A 865 -19.46 -13.15 -31.03
N ARG A 866 -18.81 -12.65 -29.97
CA ARG A 866 -17.81 -13.34 -29.13
C ARG A 866 -18.31 -14.69 -28.62
N TRP A 867 -19.54 -14.76 -28.08
CA TRP A 867 -20.02 -15.96 -27.40
C TRP A 867 -20.79 -16.92 -28.31
N GLU A 868 -21.39 -16.45 -29.41
CA GLU A 868 -22.01 -17.33 -30.41
C GLU A 868 -20.95 -17.99 -31.29
N HIS A 869 -19.95 -17.24 -31.74
CA HIS A 869 -18.95 -17.71 -32.71
C HIS A 869 -17.69 -18.24 -32.03
N VAL A 870 -17.32 -17.71 -30.86
CA VAL A 870 -16.06 -18.00 -30.13
C VAL A 870 -14.83 -17.98 -31.06
N PRO A 871 -14.71 -17.01 -31.99
CA PRO A 871 -13.88 -17.18 -33.18
C PRO A 871 -12.38 -17.11 -32.85
N THR A 872 -11.63 -18.06 -33.40
CA THR A 872 -10.16 -18.04 -33.38
C THR A 872 -9.61 -16.91 -34.26
N LEU A 873 -8.33 -16.54 -34.09
CA LEU A 873 -7.73 -15.49 -34.90
C LEU A 873 -7.76 -15.81 -36.41
N ALA A 874 -7.67 -17.09 -36.80
CA ALA A 874 -7.82 -17.49 -38.20
C ALA A 874 -9.24 -17.23 -38.73
N GLU A 875 -10.27 -17.64 -38.00
CA GLU A 875 -11.68 -17.40 -38.39
C GLU A 875 -11.99 -15.90 -38.50
N VAL A 876 -11.40 -15.05 -37.65
CA VAL A 876 -11.50 -13.59 -37.78
C VAL A 876 -10.81 -13.05 -39.04
N LEU A 877 -9.69 -13.66 -39.46
CA LEU A 877 -8.98 -13.31 -40.70
C LEU A 877 -9.66 -13.88 -41.96
N GLU A 878 -10.58 -14.82 -41.80
CA GLU A 878 -11.47 -15.35 -42.85
C GLU A 878 -12.79 -14.54 -42.93
N GLU A 879 -13.37 -14.10 -41.80
CA GLU A 879 -14.51 -13.18 -41.73
C GLU A 879 -14.15 -11.79 -42.30
N PHE A 880 -12.92 -11.33 -42.07
CA PHE A 880 -12.40 -10.04 -42.54
C PHE A 880 -11.21 -10.23 -43.51
N PRO A 881 -11.46 -10.68 -44.75
CA PRO A 881 -10.41 -11.08 -45.69
C PRO A 881 -9.49 -9.92 -46.13
N SER A 882 -9.92 -8.67 -45.99
CA SER A 882 -9.12 -7.49 -46.38
C SER A 882 -8.09 -7.05 -45.33
N VAL A 883 -8.14 -7.61 -44.11
CA VAL A 883 -7.15 -7.42 -43.04
C VAL A 883 -5.82 -8.04 -43.46
N THR A 884 -4.69 -7.43 -43.07
CA THR A 884 -3.37 -8.08 -43.12
C THR A 884 -2.62 -7.88 -41.81
N LEU A 885 -1.62 -8.73 -41.51
CA LEU A 885 -0.97 -8.75 -40.20
C LEU A 885 0.53 -8.43 -40.28
N PRO A 886 0.96 -7.23 -39.84
CA PRO A 886 2.37 -6.96 -39.65
C PRO A 886 2.98 -7.83 -38.53
N THR A 887 4.19 -8.33 -38.75
CA THR A 887 4.96 -9.15 -37.81
C THR A 887 5.15 -8.41 -36.49
N SER A 888 5.42 -7.09 -36.53
CA SER A 888 5.56 -6.28 -35.32
C SER A 888 4.25 -6.02 -34.58
N LEU A 889 3.09 -6.14 -35.24
CA LEU A 889 1.77 -6.14 -34.57
C LEU A 889 1.59 -7.45 -33.79
N LEU A 890 1.83 -8.60 -34.44
CA LEU A 890 1.66 -9.92 -33.82
C LEU A 890 2.55 -10.10 -32.59
N LEU A 891 3.85 -9.84 -32.73
CA LEU A 891 4.85 -10.02 -31.67
C LEU A 891 4.67 -9.02 -30.50
N SER A 892 3.99 -7.89 -30.71
CA SER A 892 3.78 -6.89 -29.66
C SER A 892 2.38 -6.89 -29.04
N GLN A 893 1.33 -7.32 -29.75
CA GLN A 893 -0.08 -7.14 -29.31
C GLN A 893 -0.87 -8.43 -29.04
N LEU A 894 -0.59 -9.57 -29.69
CA LEU A 894 -1.36 -10.80 -29.43
C LEU A 894 -1.18 -11.31 -27.99
N PRO A 895 -2.20 -11.88 -27.31
CA PRO A 895 -2.06 -12.40 -25.94
C PRO A 895 -0.99 -13.50 -25.83
N LEU A 896 -0.41 -13.69 -24.64
CA LEU A 896 0.53 -14.81 -24.40
C LEU A 896 -0.22 -16.13 -24.20
N LEU A 897 0.32 -17.23 -24.72
CA LEU A 897 -0.24 -18.57 -24.57
C LEU A 897 -0.14 -19.06 -23.12
N GLN A 898 -1.26 -19.11 -22.40
CA GLN A 898 -1.28 -19.46 -20.98
C GLN A 898 -1.11 -20.98 -20.75
N PRO A 899 -0.46 -21.40 -19.64
CA PRO A 899 -0.43 -22.80 -19.24
C PRO A 899 -1.83 -23.29 -18.84
N ARG A 900 -2.08 -24.59 -18.98
CA ARG A 900 -3.29 -25.26 -18.48
C ARG A 900 -2.90 -26.20 -17.34
N TYR A 901 -3.65 -26.17 -16.24
CA TYR A 901 -3.40 -26.97 -15.05
C TYR A 901 -4.18 -28.30 -15.09
N TYR A 902 -3.58 -29.37 -14.60
CA TYR A 902 -4.18 -30.68 -14.43
C TYR A 902 -3.78 -31.27 -13.07
N SER A 903 -4.75 -31.72 -12.26
CA SER A 903 -4.45 -32.40 -10.98
C SER A 903 -3.72 -33.73 -11.25
N ILE A 904 -2.64 -33.98 -10.52
CA ILE A 904 -1.76 -35.13 -10.74
C ILE A 904 -2.46 -36.42 -10.27
N SER A 905 -2.46 -37.43 -11.13
CA SER A 905 -3.21 -38.69 -10.96
C SER A 905 -2.32 -39.90 -10.68
N SER A 906 -1.10 -39.69 -10.17
CA SER A 906 -0.14 -40.71 -9.72
C SER A 906 0.33 -40.46 -8.28
N SER A 907 0.69 -41.51 -7.55
CA SER A 907 1.54 -41.36 -6.35
C SER A 907 3.02 -41.36 -6.78
N PRO A 908 3.87 -40.43 -6.31
CA PRO A 908 5.30 -40.42 -6.62
C PRO A 908 6.07 -41.57 -5.95
N GLN A 909 5.49 -42.23 -4.94
CA GLN A 909 6.02 -43.43 -4.30
C GLN A 909 5.70 -44.71 -5.10
N VAL A 910 4.59 -44.73 -5.85
CA VAL A 910 4.18 -45.84 -6.73
C VAL A 910 4.79 -45.70 -8.12
N CYS A 911 4.88 -44.48 -8.64
CA CYS A 911 5.38 -44.16 -9.97
C CYS A 911 6.58 -43.19 -9.85
N PRO A 912 7.74 -43.65 -9.33
CA PRO A 912 8.88 -42.78 -9.08
C PRO A 912 9.43 -42.20 -10.37
N GLN A 913 9.69 -40.88 -10.35
CA GLN A 913 10.09 -40.07 -11.51
C GLN A 913 8.99 -39.88 -12.59
N GLU A 914 7.80 -40.50 -12.46
CA GLU A 914 6.67 -40.27 -13.36
C GLU A 914 5.65 -39.28 -12.78
N ILE A 915 5.01 -38.49 -13.66
CA ILE A 915 3.79 -37.73 -13.38
C ILE A 915 2.69 -38.22 -14.34
N HIS A 916 1.55 -38.64 -13.78
CA HIS A 916 0.35 -38.94 -14.55
C HIS A 916 -0.65 -37.79 -14.46
N ILE A 917 -1.40 -37.54 -15.52
CA ILE A 917 -2.55 -36.61 -15.53
C ILE A 917 -3.75 -37.22 -16.25
N THR A 918 -4.96 -36.82 -15.85
CA THR A 918 -6.23 -37.27 -16.46
C THR A 918 -6.87 -36.12 -17.23
N VAL A 919 -6.87 -36.21 -18.57
CA VAL A 919 -7.22 -35.10 -19.46
C VAL A 919 -8.52 -35.42 -20.20
N ALA A 920 -9.59 -34.66 -19.94
CA ALA A 920 -10.77 -34.67 -20.79
C ALA A 920 -10.43 -33.96 -22.11
N VAL A 921 -10.69 -34.61 -23.25
CA VAL A 921 -10.46 -34.00 -24.57
C VAL A 921 -11.61 -33.04 -24.85
N VAL A 922 -11.30 -31.75 -24.96
CA VAL A 922 -12.30 -30.68 -25.12
C VAL A 922 -12.54 -30.44 -26.61
N GLN A 923 -13.75 -30.76 -27.06
CA GLN A 923 -14.22 -30.55 -28.43
C GLN A 923 -15.68 -30.07 -28.37
N TYR A 924 -16.03 -29.04 -29.14
CA TYR A 924 -17.39 -28.48 -29.18
C TYR A 924 -17.66 -27.78 -30.51
N ASN A 925 -18.91 -27.83 -30.99
CA ASN A 925 -19.36 -27.02 -32.11
C ASN A 925 -19.84 -25.65 -31.60
N THR A 926 -19.48 -24.58 -32.31
CA THR A 926 -19.92 -23.20 -32.00
C THR A 926 -21.39 -22.98 -32.40
N GLN A 927 -21.92 -21.76 -32.22
CA GLN A 927 -23.29 -21.36 -32.60
C GLN A 927 -24.38 -22.32 -32.07
N GLY A 928 -24.33 -22.63 -30.78
CA GLY A 928 -25.28 -23.56 -30.15
C GLY A 928 -25.21 -25.01 -30.64
N GLY A 929 -24.08 -25.42 -31.21
CA GLY A 929 -23.86 -26.76 -31.78
C GLY A 929 -24.08 -26.87 -33.29
N LYS A 930 -24.21 -25.74 -34.01
CA LYS A 930 -24.43 -25.69 -35.46
C LYS A 930 -23.21 -25.22 -36.26
N GLY A 931 -22.29 -24.50 -35.63
CA GLY A 931 -21.10 -23.93 -36.25
C GLY A 931 -19.92 -24.91 -36.36
N PRO A 932 -18.74 -24.44 -36.81
CA PRO A 932 -17.52 -25.24 -36.91
C PRO A 932 -17.14 -25.94 -35.59
N LEU A 933 -16.36 -27.02 -35.71
CA LEU A 933 -15.85 -27.81 -34.59
C LEU A 933 -14.56 -27.18 -34.04
N HIS A 934 -14.60 -26.75 -32.79
CA HIS A 934 -13.50 -26.15 -32.06
C HIS A 934 -12.84 -27.14 -31.11
N TYR A 935 -11.53 -26.94 -30.90
CA TYR A 935 -10.65 -27.84 -30.17
C TYR A 935 -9.95 -27.10 -29.01
N GLY A 936 -10.12 -27.57 -27.78
CA GLY A 936 -9.38 -27.03 -26.63
C GLY A 936 -7.89 -27.36 -26.74
N VAL A 937 -7.08 -26.34 -27.04
CA VAL A 937 -5.66 -26.43 -27.46
C VAL A 937 -4.86 -27.50 -26.70
N CYS A 938 -4.65 -27.31 -25.39
CA CYS A 938 -3.84 -28.23 -24.59
C CYS A 938 -4.39 -29.66 -24.55
N SER A 939 -5.72 -29.83 -24.50
CA SER A 939 -6.34 -31.15 -24.37
C SER A 939 -6.29 -31.98 -25.66
N ASN A 940 -6.26 -31.34 -26.84
CA ASN A 940 -6.14 -32.04 -28.12
C ASN A 940 -4.68 -32.25 -28.50
N TRP A 941 -3.79 -31.28 -28.18
CA TRP A 941 -2.35 -31.49 -28.27
C TRP A 941 -1.91 -32.69 -27.42
N LEU A 942 -2.27 -32.75 -26.13
CA LEU A 942 -1.98 -33.90 -25.26
C LEU A 942 -2.67 -35.21 -25.66
N HIS A 943 -3.70 -35.18 -26.51
CA HIS A 943 -4.31 -36.38 -27.07
C HIS A 943 -3.52 -36.92 -28.27
N GLN A 944 -2.89 -36.04 -29.05
CA GLN A 944 -2.18 -36.35 -30.30
C GLN A 944 -0.65 -36.51 -30.12
N ILE A 945 -0.11 -36.02 -29.01
CA ILE A 945 1.32 -36.06 -28.66
C ILE A 945 1.87 -37.49 -28.62
N GLN A 946 3.08 -37.68 -29.13
CA GLN A 946 3.72 -38.98 -29.32
C GLN A 946 4.72 -39.33 -28.21
N PRO A 947 4.94 -40.64 -27.90
CA PRO A 947 5.96 -41.07 -26.97
C PRO A 947 7.36 -40.52 -27.32
N GLY A 948 8.05 -39.99 -26.31
CA GLY A 948 9.36 -39.35 -26.43
C GLY A 948 9.33 -37.83 -26.67
N GLU A 949 8.19 -37.25 -27.06
CA GLU A 949 8.05 -35.80 -27.24
C GLU A 949 8.12 -35.04 -25.90
N ALA A 950 8.58 -33.79 -25.96
CA ALA A 950 8.84 -32.96 -24.78
C ALA A 950 7.63 -32.07 -24.42
N VAL A 951 7.22 -32.12 -23.17
CA VAL A 951 6.15 -31.30 -22.58
C VAL A 951 6.76 -30.24 -21.65
N PRO A 952 6.70 -28.94 -22.01
CA PRO A 952 7.16 -27.87 -21.12
C PRO A 952 6.15 -27.69 -19.97
N CYS A 953 6.59 -27.91 -18.74
CA CYS A 953 5.71 -27.96 -17.57
C CYS A 953 6.40 -27.55 -16.25
N PHE A 954 5.59 -27.37 -15.21
CA PHE A 954 6.01 -27.13 -13.83
C PHE A 954 4.99 -27.70 -12.84
N VAL A 955 5.42 -28.11 -11.65
CA VAL A 955 4.51 -28.52 -10.56
C VAL A 955 4.01 -27.26 -9.83
N ARG A 956 2.71 -27.23 -9.50
CA ARG A 956 2.08 -26.29 -8.56
C ARG A 956 1.62 -27.08 -7.33
N GLY A 957 2.11 -26.68 -6.15
CA GLY A 957 1.70 -27.27 -4.89
C GLY A 957 0.25 -26.94 -4.52
N ALA A 958 -0.50 -27.93 -4.02
CA ALA A 958 -1.88 -27.79 -3.57
C ALA A 958 -2.05 -28.25 -2.10
N PRO A 959 -1.43 -27.55 -1.11
CA PRO A 959 -1.42 -27.98 0.30
C PRO A 959 -2.81 -28.01 0.96
N SER A 960 -3.78 -27.27 0.41
CA SER A 960 -5.19 -27.34 0.80
C SER A 960 -5.93 -28.57 0.25
N PHE A 961 -5.28 -29.40 -0.56
CA PHE A 961 -5.84 -30.60 -1.19
C PHE A 961 -4.92 -31.84 -1.07
N HIS A 962 -3.99 -31.85 -0.11
CA HIS A 962 -3.21 -33.05 0.25
C HIS A 962 -4.01 -34.00 1.15
N LEU A 963 -3.62 -35.28 1.17
CA LEU A 963 -4.13 -36.26 2.15
C LEU A 963 -3.85 -35.83 3.61
N PRO A 964 -4.64 -36.29 4.60
CA PRO A 964 -4.39 -35.96 6.00
C PRO A 964 -3.08 -36.56 6.50
N LEU A 965 -2.36 -35.84 7.36
CA LEU A 965 -1.13 -36.34 8.00
C LEU A 965 -1.40 -37.54 8.92
N ASP A 966 -2.58 -37.58 9.55
CA ASP A 966 -3.07 -38.77 10.25
C ASP A 966 -3.68 -39.75 9.24
N SER A 967 -2.97 -40.85 8.99
CA SER A 967 -3.42 -41.88 8.06
C SER A 967 -4.73 -42.58 8.49
N SER A 968 -5.15 -42.46 9.74
CA SER A 968 -6.39 -43.05 10.30
C SER A 968 -7.63 -42.16 10.20
N ALA A 969 -7.48 -40.88 9.81
CA ALA A 969 -8.63 -39.99 9.62
C ALA A 969 -9.49 -40.45 8.42
N PRO A 970 -10.82 -40.67 8.59
CA PRO A 970 -11.67 -41.13 7.49
C PRO A 970 -11.88 -40.02 6.45
N CYS A 971 -11.84 -40.40 5.17
CA CYS A 971 -11.93 -39.46 4.04
C CYS A 971 -13.11 -39.80 3.12
N ILE A 972 -13.89 -38.80 2.74
CA ILE A 972 -14.87 -38.86 1.64
C ILE A 972 -14.30 -38.13 0.42
N LEU A 973 -14.28 -38.79 -0.74
CA LEU A 973 -13.71 -38.29 -1.99
C LEU A 973 -14.82 -38.13 -3.03
N VAL A 974 -15.19 -36.90 -3.41
CA VAL A 974 -16.29 -36.60 -4.35
C VAL A 974 -15.74 -35.96 -5.62
N GLY A 975 -15.85 -36.66 -6.75
CA GLY A 975 -15.26 -36.18 -8.00
C GLY A 975 -15.81 -36.86 -9.25
N PRO A 976 -16.82 -36.27 -9.93
CA PRO A 976 -17.34 -36.81 -11.18
C PRO A 976 -16.45 -36.45 -12.39
N GLY A 977 -16.42 -37.33 -13.39
CA GLY A 977 -15.59 -37.18 -14.59
C GLY A 977 -14.10 -37.06 -14.25
N THR A 978 -13.42 -36.05 -14.81
CA THR A 978 -12.01 -35.77 -14.47
C THR A 978 -11.78 -35.30 -13.04
N GLY A 979 -12.84 -35.01 -12.26
CA GLY A 979 -12.72 -34.77 -10.82
C GLY A 979 -12.18 -35.98 -10.02
N ILE A 980 -12.08 -37.16 -10.63
CA ILE A 980 -11.39 -38.31 -10.03
C ILE A 980 -9.85 -38.22 -10.09
N ALA A 981 -9.29 -37.28 -10.87
CA ALA A 981 -7.86 -37.18 -11.14
C ALA A 981 -6.97 -37.20 -9.87
N PRO A 982 -7.13 -36.28 -8.88
CA PRO A 982 -6.29 -36.30 -7.69
C PRO A 982 -6.57 -37.55 -6.84
N PHE A 983 -7.79 -38.08 -6.82
CA PHE A 983 -8.13 -39.26 -6.03
C PHE A 983 -7.43 -40.54 -6.51
N ARG A 984 -7.03 -40.62 -7.78
CA ARG A 984 -6.13 -41.68 -8.26
C ARG A 984 -4.77 -41.62 -7.60
N SER A 985 -4.20 -40.42 -7.38
CA SER A 985 -2.98 -40.28 -6.58
C SER A 985 -3.20 -40.70 -5.13
N PHE A 986 -4.36 -40.39 -4.55
CA PHE A 986 -4.69 -40.74 -3.17
C PHE A 986 -4.81 -42.26 -2.96
N TRP A 987 -5.57 -42.99 -3.78
CA TRP A 987 -5.71 -44.44 -3.58
C TRP A 987 -4.41 -45.18 -3.88
N GLN A 988 -3.63 -44.74 -4.88
CA GLN A 988 -2.28 -45.26 -5.09
C GLN A 988 -1.38 -45.02 -3.87
N GLN A 989 -1.46 -43.83 -3.25
CA GLN A 989 -0.71 -43.54 -2.02
C GLN A 989 -1.11 -44.47 -0.88
N ARG A 990 -2.42 -44.66 -0.63
CA ARG A 990 -2.89 -45.58 0.42
C ARG A 990 -2.47 -47.03 0.18
N LEU A 991 -2.45 -47.50 -1.06
CA LEU A 991 -1.94 -48.84 -1.41
C LEU A 991 -0.44 -48.98 -1.10
N TYR A 992 0.37 -47.97 -1.42
CA TYR A 992 1.79 -47.94 -1.03
C TYR A 992 1.97 -47.94 0.49
N GLU A 993 1.17 -47.16 1.22
CA GLU A 993 1.17 -47.14 2.69
C GLU A 993 0.86 -48.50 3.31
N ILE A 994 -0.12 -49.22 2.77
CA ILE A 994 -0.52 -50.56 3.22
C ILE A 994 0.59 -51.58 2.95
N GLU A 995 1.11 -51.63 1.72
CA GLU A 995 1.93 -52.75 1.26
C GLU A 995 3.43 -52.56 1.53
N GLN A 996 3.96 -51.34 1.37
CA GLN A 996 5.40 -51.07 1.45
C GLN A 996 5.81 -50.50 2.82
N LEU A 997 4.88 -49.84 3.52
CA LEU A 997 5.13 -49.28 4.86
C LEU A 997 4.42 -50.05 5.99
N GLY A 998 3.57 -51.04 5.66
CA GLY A 998 2.83 -51.83 6.63
C GLY A 998 1.83 -51.04 7.48
N LYS A 999 1.45 -49.82 7.04
CA LYS A 999 0.44 -49.00 7.73
C LYS A 999 -0.93 -49.65 7.63
N LYS A 1000 -1.82 -49.28 8.57
CA LYS A 1000 -3.25 -49.57 8.51
C LYS A 1000 -4.02 -48.25 8.43
N PRO A 1001 -4.06 -47.60 7.25
CA PRO A 1001 -4.88 -46.41 7.05
C PRO A 1001 -6.37 -46.76 7.11
N GLU A 1002 -7.21 -45.78 7.42
CA GLU A 1002 -8.66 -45.96 7.32
C GLU A 1002 -9.10 -45.91 5.84
N GLY A 1003 -10.02 -46.81 5.46
CA GLY A 1003 -10.41 -46.99 4.07
C GLY A 1003 -11.26 -45.82 3.56
N MET A 1004 -10.88 -45.20 2.44
CA MET A 1004 -11.53 -43.98 1.96
C MET A 1004 -12.85 -44.29 1.23
N VAL A 1005 -13.86 -43.41 1.34
CA VAL A 1005 -15.13 -43.54 0.62
C VAL A 1005 -15.05 -42.76 -0.69
N LEU A 1006 -15.11 -43.44 -1.83
CA LEU A 1006 -15.12 -42.82 -3.16
C LEU A 1006 -16.54 -42.64 -3.69
N LEU A 1007 -16.88 -41.40 -4.06
CA LEU A 1007 -18.11 -41.03 -4.75
C LEU A 1007 -17.76 -40.46 -6.13
N PHE A 1008 -17.79 -41.36 -7.12
CA PHE A 1008 -17.59 -41.04 -8.52
C PHE A 1008 -18.91 -40.71 -9.23
N GLY A 1009 -18.84 -40.09 -10.41
CA GLY A 1009 -20.01 -39.87 -11.25
C GLY A 1009 -19.65 -39.70 -12.72
N CYS A 1010 -20.43 -40.29 -13.61
CA CYS A 1010 -20.21 -40.22 -15.05
C CYS A 1010 -21.55 -40.20 -15.83
N ARG A 1011 -21.54 -40.53 -17.13
CA ARG A 1011 -22.75 -40.55 -17.96
C ARG A 1011 -23.35 -41.96 -18.02
N GLN A 1012 -22.58 -42.93 -18.51
CA GLN A 1012 -22.98 -44.33 -18.72
C GLN A 1012 -21.87 -45.28 -18.27
N ALA A 1013 -22.25 -46.44 -17.74
CA ALA A 1013 -21.35 -47.40 -17.10
C ALA A 1013 -20.40 -48.09 -18.10
N GLU A 1014 -20.85 -48.32 -19.35
CA GLU A 1014 -20.03 -48.95 -20.39
C GLU A 1014 -19.00 -47.98 -21.02
N PHE A 1015 -19.26 -46.66 -21.01
CA PHE A 1015 -18.51 -45.69 -21.83
C PHE A 1015 -17.68 -44.66 -21.04
N ASP A 1016 -18.16 -44.19 -19.89
CA ASP A 1016 -17.54 -43.07 -19.15
C ASP A 1016 -17.00 -43.48 -17.76
N HIS A 1017 -17.00 -44.78 -17.41
CA HIS A 1017 -16.49 -45.27 -16.12
C HIS A 1017 -14.95 -45.46 -16.15
N ILE A 1018 -14.23 -44.34 -16.27
CA ILE A 1018 -12.77 -44.30 -16.25
C ILE A 1018 -12.19 -44.90 -14.95
N TYR A 1019 -11.03 -45.56 -15.04
CA TYR A 1019 -10.33 -46.23 -13.94
C TYR A 1019 -11.09 -47.35 -13.20
N LYS A 1020 -12.24 -47.83 -13.71
CA LYS A 1020 -13.07 -48.85 -13.05
C LYS A 1020 -12.27 -50.04 -12.45
N GLU A 1021 -11.36 -50.63 -13.21
CA GLU A 1021 -10.56 -51.78 -12.76
C GLU A 1021 -9.57 -51.42 -11.64
N GLU A 1022 -8.97 -50.22 -11.68
CA GLU A 1022 -8.12 -49.72 -10.59
C GLU A 1022 -8.92 -49.44 -9.32
N ILE A 1023 -10.16 -48.95 -9.45
CA ILE A 1023 -11.06 -48.67 -8.34
C ILE A 1023 -11.51 -49.98 -7.67
N GLU A 1024 -11.87 -51.00 -8.46
CA GLU A 1024 -12.23 -52.34 -7.98
C GLU A 1024 -11.03 -53.04 -7.29
N ASP A 1025 -9.80 -52.80 -7.75
CA ASP A 1025 -8.59 -53.31 -7.09
C ASP A 1025 -8.23 -52.55 -5.81
N ALA A 1026 -8.32 -51.21 -5.83
CA ALA A 1026 -8.10 -50.37 -4.66
C ALA A 1026 -9.11 -50.65 -3.53
N GLN A 1027 -10.35 -51.01 -3.86
CA GLN A 1027 -11.34 -51.48 -2.88
C GLN A 1027 -10.99 -52.88 -2.35
N ARG A 1028 -10.63 -53.85 -3.22
CA ARG A 1028 -10.22 -55.20 -2.79
C ARG A 1028 -8.97 -55.22 -1.90
N ARG A 1029 -8.06 -54.25 -2.07
CA ARG A 1029 -6.83 -54.07 -1.27
C ARG A 1029 -7.00 -53.11 -0.08
N GLY A 1030 -8.22 -52.61 0.18
CA GLY A 1030 -8.57 -51.83 1.39
C GLY A 1030 -8.18 -50.36 1.38
N ALA A 1031 -7.63 -49.81 0.28
CA ALA A 1031 -7.39 -48.38 0.15
C ALA A 1031 -8.70 -47.57 0.01
N LEU A 1032 -9.74 -48.19 -0.55
CA LEU A 1032 -11.11 -47.70 -0.55
C LEU A 1032 -11.98 -48.63 0.30
N SER A 1033 -12.77 -48.08 1.22
CA SER A 1033 -13.74 -48.87 2.03
C SER A 1033 -15.04 -49.10 1.24
N ALA A 1034 -15.53 -48.05 0.58
CA ALA A 1034 -16.76 -48.08 -0.20
C ALA A 1034 -16.63 -47.24 -1.47
N VAL A 1035 -17.32 -47.68 -2.54
CA VAL A 1035 -17.36 -47.02 -3.83
C VAL A 1035 -18.81 -46.82 -4.25
N TYR A 1036 -19.14 -45.60 -4.65
CA TYR A 1036 -20.47 -45.21 -5.15
C TYR A 1036 -20.31 -44.51 -6.49
N THR A 1037 -21.22 -44.78 -7.44
CA THR A 1037 -21.19 -44.17 -8.77
C THR A 1037 -22.55 -43.58 -9.14
N ALA A 1038 -22.56 -42.29 -9.47
CA ALA A 1038 -23.72 -41.61 -10.05
C ALA A 1038 -23.71 -41.69 -11.58
N TYR A 1039 -24.81 -42.15 -12.18
CA TYR A 1039 -24.97 -42.21 -13.63
C TYR A 1039 -26.00 -41.19 -14.12
N SER A 1040 -25.53 -40.24 -14.94
CA SER A 1040 -26.33 -39.10 -15.38
C SER A 1040 -27.03 -39.26 -16.74
N ARG A 1041 -26.81 -40.37 -17.46
CA ARG A 1041 -27.43 -40.68 -18.77
C ARG A 1041 -27.70 -42.18 -18.98
N GLU A 1042 -27.69 -43.01 -17.93
CA GLU A 1042 -27.84 -44.45 -18.10
C GLU A 1042 -29.27 -44.86 -18.47
N LYS A 1043 -29.43 -45.84 -19.36
CA LYS A 1043 -30.75 -46.25 -19.84
C LYS A 1043 -31.53 -46.92 -18.70
N HIS A 1044 -32.80 -46.52 -18.55
CA HIS A 1044 -33.73 -47.01 -17.53
C HIS A 1044 -33.36 -46.68 -16.08
N ILE A 1045 -32.31 -45.88 -15.83
CA ILE A 1045 -31.98 -45.33 -14.51
C ILE A 1045 -32.34 -43.83 -14.50
N PRO A 1046 -32.96 -43.30 -13.42
CA PRO A 1046 -33.14 -41.85 -13.27
C PRO A 1046 -31.82 -41.10 -13.34
N LYS A 1047 -31.84 -39.87 -13.86
CA LYS A 1047 -30.65 -39.02 -13.96
C LYS A 1047 -30.12 -38.68 -12.57
N THR A 1048 -28.98 -39.26 -12.19
CA THR A 1048 -28.35 -39.11 -10.87
C THR A 1048 -27.01 -38.39 -10.96
N TYR A 1049 -26.72 -37.50 -10.01
CA TYR A 1049 -25.42 -36.87 -9.78
C TYR A 1049 -24.86 -37.25 -8.40
N VAL A 1050 -23.66 -36.76 -8.07
CA VAL A 1050 -23.00 -37.07 -6.79
C VAL A 1050 -23.78 -36.52 -5.59
N GLN A 1051 -24.35 -35.33 -5.69
CA GLN A 1051 -25.18 -34.71 -4.66
C GLN A 1051 -26.45 -35.53 -4.34
N ASP A 1052 -27.04 -36.21 -5.33
CA ASP A 1052 -28.18 -37.09 -5.09
C ASP A 1052 -27.78 -38.31 -4.24
N ILE A 1053 -26.61 -38.91 -4.52
CA ILE A 1053 -26.10 -40.04 -3.74
C ILE A 1053 -25.70 -39.62 -2.32
N LEU A 1054 -25.09 -38.44 -2.16
CA LEU A 1054 -24.82 -37.87 -0.83
C LEU A 1054 -26.10 -37.84 0.00
N LYS A 1055 -27.16 -37.21 -0.53
CA LYS A 1055 -28.43 -37.02 0.17
C LYS A 1055 -29.27 -38.29 0.35
N GLN A 1056 -29.17 -39.26 -0.55
CA GLN A 1056 -30.02 -40.46 -0.54
C GLN A 1056 -29.37 -41.69 0.11
N ARG A 1057 -28.04 -41.76 0.18
CA ARG A 1057 -27.31 -42.98 0.60
C ARG A 1057 -26.18 -42.74 1.60
N LEU A 1058 -25.73 -41.49 1.78
CA LEU A 1058 -24.55 -41.18 2.58
C LEU A 1058 -24.79 -40.14 3.68
N SER A 1059 -25.98 -39.52 3.81
CA SER A 1059 -26.26 -38.45 4.78
C SER A 1059 -25.77 -38.76 6.19
N ALA A 1060 -26.14 -39.92 6.75
CA ALA A 1060 -25.66 -40.36 8.06
C ALA A 1060 -24.13 -40.51 8.11
N LYS A 1061 -23.49 -41.10 7.08
CA LYS A 1061 -22.03 -41.31 7.04
C LYS A 1061 -21.24 -40.02 6.79
N VAL A 1062 -21.82 -39.04 6.10
CA VAL A 1062 -21.28 -37.67 5.94
C VAL A 1062 -21.31 -36.96 7.30
N CYS A 1063 -22.41 -37.08 8.05
CA CYS A 1063 -22.51 -36.52 9.40
C CYS A 1063 -21.54 -37.21 10.37
N GLU A 1064 -21.49 -38.55 10.37
CA GLU A 1064 -20.54 -39.36 11.15
C GLU A 1064 -19.09 -38.91 10.91
N ILE A 1065 -18.64 -38.91 9.65
CA ILE A 1065 -17.26 -38.55 9.29
C ILE A 1065 -16.93 -37.09 9.61
N LEU A 1066 -17.79 -36.13 9.24
CA LEU A 1066 -17.47 -34.70 9.41
C LEU A 1066 -17.71 -34.17 10.82
N HIS A 1067 -18.73 -34.67 11.53
CA HIS A 1067 -19.18 -34.14 12.81
C HIS A 1067 -18.72 -34.97 14.03
N HIS A 1068 -18.53 -36.27 13.89
CA HIS A 1068 -18.13 -37.15 15.01
C HIS A 1068 -16.67 -37.63 14.89
N ASP A 1069 -16.30 -38.24 13.76
CA ASP A 1069 -14.98 -38.86 13.58
C ASP A 1069 -13.84 -37.84 13.34
N SER A 1070 -14.17 -36.55 13.26
CA SER A 1070 -13.25 -35.46 12.88
C SER A 1070 -12.55 -35.66 11.52
N GLY A 1071 -13.13 -36.48 10.63
CA GLY A 1071 -12.60 -36.81 9.31
C GLY A 1071 -12.70 -35.68 8.28
N HIS A 1072 -12.36 -36.01 7.04
CA HIS A 1072 -12.14 -35.08 5.94
C HIS A 1072 -13.08 -35.34 4.75
N MET A 1073 -13.42 -34.28 4.01
CA MET A 1073 -14.17 -34.38 2.75
C MET A 1073 -13.48 -33.58 1.65
N TYR A 1074 -13.25 -34.22 0.50
CA TYR A 1074 -12.59 -33.65 -0.66
C TYR A 1074 -13.57 -33.58 -1.83
N VAL A 1075 -13.66 -32.41 -2.48
CA VAL A 1075 -14.54 -32.17 -3.63
C VAL A 1075 -13.71 -31.63 -4.79
N CYS A 1076 -13.68 -32.36 -5.91
CA CYS A 1076 -12.86 -32.01 -7.07
C CYS A 1076 -13.69 -31.94 -8.37
N GLY A 1077 -13.46 -30.92 -9.19
CA GLY A 1077 -14.02 -30.78 -10.53
C GLY A 1077 -14.72 -29.45 -10.79
N ASP A 1078 -15.95 -29.51 -11.32
CA ASP A 1078 -16.70 -28.34 -11.78
C ASP A 1078 -17.23 -27.45 -10.64
N VAL A 1079 -17.17 -26.13 -10.82
CA VAL A 1079 -17.62 -25.13 -9.82
C VAL A 1079 -19.11 -25.25 -9.46
N THR A 1080 -19.97 -25.59 -10.43
CA THR A 1080 -21.41 -25.82 -10.21
C THR A 1080 -21.63 -27.09 -9.38
N MET A 1081 -20.88 -28.15 -9.69
CA MET A 1081 -20.93 -29.42 -8.98
C MET A 1081 -20.46 -29.25 -7.52
N ALA A 1082 -19.36 -28.54 -7.29
CA ALA A 1082 -18.87 -28.28 -5.95
C ALA A 1082 -19.86 -27.46 -5.11
N LYS A 1083 -20.52 -26.47 -5.73
CA LYS A 1083 -21.59 -25.68 -5.10
C LYS A 1083 -22.81 -26.53 -4.72
N ASP A 1084 -23.26 -27.41 -5.61
CA ASP A 1084 -24.36 -28.33 -5.33
C ASP A 1084 -24.01 -29.35 -4.22
N VAL A 1085 -22.76 -29.84 -4.18
CA VAL A 1085 -22.24 -30.70 -3.11
C VAL A 1085 -22.20 -29.95 -1.79
N LEU A 1086 -21.64 -28.73 -1.74
CA LEU A 1086 -21.57 -27.91 -0.52
C LEU A 1086 -22.97 -27.60 0.04
N ASN A 1087 -23.90 -27.18 -0.81
CA ASN A 1087 -25.32 -26.98 -0.45
C ASN A 1087 -25.93 -28.27 0.11
N THR A 1088 -25.59 -29.42 -0.44
CA THR A 1088 -26.12 -30.72 0.01
C THR A 1088 -25.55 -31.14 1.36
N VAL A 1089 -24.25 -30.94 1.59
CA VAL A 1089 -23.61 -31.20 2.90
C VAL A 1089 -24.18 -30.27 3.98
N GLN A 1090 -24.44 -28.99 3.66
CA GLN A 1090 -25.14 -28.07 4.57
C GLN A 1090 -26.52 -28.62 4.96
N GLN A 1091 -27.31 -29.11 4.00
CA GLN A 1091 -28.63 -29.69 4.29
C GLN A 1091 -28.55 -31.01 5.07
N ILE A 1092 -27.49 -31.82 4.88
CA ILE A 1092 -27.22 -33.03 5.68
C ILE A 1092 -26.87 -32.66 7.13
N LEU A 1093 -26.05 -31.62 7.36
CA LEU A 1093 -25.73 -31.13 8.70
C LEU A 1093 -26.96 -30.57 9.43
N VAL A 1094 -27.93 -30.01 8.68
CA VAL A 1094 -29.24 -29.61 9.23
C VAL A 1094 -30.11 -30.82 9.56
N SER A 1095 -30.22 -31.83 8.68
CA SER A 1095 -31.16 -32.96 8.89
C SER A 1095 -30.63 -34.03 9.85
N GLU A 1096 -29.37 -34.43 9.74
CA GLU A 1096 -28.74 -35.48 10.53
C GLU A 1096 -27.97 -34.91 11.74
N GLY A 1097 -27.32 -33.75 11.57
CA GLY A 1097 -26.50 -33.11 12.60
C GLY A 1097 -27.27 -32.22 13.57
N GLY A 1098 -28.58 -32.05 13.38
CA GLY A 1098 -29.45 -31.23 14.24
C GLY A 1098 -29.13 -29.73 14.24
N MET A 1099 -28.35 -29.25 13.26
CA MET A 1099 -27.93 -27.85 13.17
C MET A 1099 -29.04 -26.95 12.58
N THR A 1100 -29.03 -25.66 12.93
CA THR A 1100 -29.78 -24.66 12.16
C THR A 1100 -29.05 -24.35 10.85
N ASP A 1101 -29.75 -23.80 9.85
CA ASP A 1101 -29.15 -23.49 8.54
C ASP A 1101 -27.92 -22.56 8.64
N ASN A 1102 -27.95 -21.57 9.54
CA ASN A 1102 -26.80 -20.71 9.82
C ASN A 1102 -25.68 -21.44 10.59
N ALA A 1103 -26.02 -22.27 11.58
CA ALA A 1103 -25.01 -23.05 12.31
C ALA A 1103 -24.29 -24.06 11.39
N ALA A 1104 -25.00 -24.68 10.44
CA ALA A 1104 -24.41 -25.55 9.43
C ALA A 1104 -23.47 -24.80 8.47
N LYS A 1105 -23.83 -23.57 8.07
CA LYS A 1105 -22.96 -22.68 7.27
C LYS A 1105 -21.69 -22.30 8.01
N GLU A 1106 -21.81 -21.84 9.25
CA GLU A 1106 -20.67 -21.47 10.11
C GLU A 1106 -19.77 -22.68 10.39
N TYR A 1107 -20.36 -23.85 10.63
CA TYR A 1107 -19.62 -25.10 10.80
C TYR A 1107 -18.85 -25.48 9.54
N LEU A 1108 -19.47 -25.40 8.35
CA LEU A 1108 -18.77 -25.65 7.07
C LEU A 1108 -17.66 -24.65 6.79
N THR A 1109 -17.86 -23.36 7.09
CA THR A 1109 -16.79 -22.36 7.03
C THR A 1109 -15.65 -22.71 7.99
N SER A 1110 -15.94 -23.23 9.20
CA SER A 1110 -14.92 -23.71 10.13
C SER A 1110 -14.18 -24.96 9.64
N LEU A 1111 -14.84 -25.90 8.93
CA LEU A 1111 -14.21 -27.07 8.31
C LEU A 1111 -13.29 -26.69 7.14
N ARG A 1112 -13.66 -25.66 6.35
CA ARG A 1112 -12.81 -25.09 5.29
C ARG A 1112 -11.59 -24.35 5.86
N ASP A 1113 -11.69 -23.84 7.09
CA ASP A 1113 -10.61 -23.16 7.81
C ASP A 1113 -9.65 -24.13 8.50
N GLN A 1114 -10.19 -25.17 9.16
CA GLN A 1114 -9.44 -26.28 9.76
C GLN A 1114 -8.73 -27.19 8.75
N ASN A 1115 -8.85 -26.91 7.45
CA ASN A 1115 -8.37 -27.76 6.34
C ASN A 1115 -8.90 -29.21 6.47
N ARG A 1116 -10.22 -29.34 6.65
CA ARG A 1116 -10.97 -30.61 6.71
C ARG A 1116 -12.05 -30.74 5.62
N TYR A 1117 -12.49 -29.61 5.05
CA TYR A 1117 -13.31 -29.57 3.83
C TYR A 1117 -12.46 -28.95 2.71
N HIS A 1118 -12.15 -29.76 1.70
CA HIS A 1118 -11.16 -29.46 0.65
C HIS A 1118 -11.84 -29.33 -0.72
N GLU A 1119 -11.41 -28.36 -1.52
CA GLU A 1119 -12.03 -28.01 -2.79
C GLU A 1119 -10.97 -27.79 -3.88
N ASP A 1120 -11.01 -28.56 -4.96
CA ASP A 1120 -10.15 -28.44 -6.15
C ASP A 1120 -11.01 -28.13 -7.38
N ILE A 1121 -11.03 -26.86 -7.80
CA ILE A 1121 -12.06 -26.30 -8.70
C ILE A 1121 -11.49 -25.97 -10.08
N PHE A 1122 -11.96 -26.67 -11.10
CA PHE A 1122 -11.53 -26.52 -12.50
C PHE A 1122 -12.25 -25.38 -13.26
N GLY A 1123 -13.10 -24.62 -12.57
CA GLY A 1123 -14.02 -23.66 -13.19
C GLY A 1123 -15.23 -24.33 -13.84
N VAL A 1124 -15.77 -23.72 -14.91
CA VAL A 1124 -17.00 -24.16 -15.59
C VAL A 1124 -16.67 -25.17 -16.70
N THR A 1125 -16.53 -26.44 -16.31
CA THR A 1125 -16.15 -27.57 -17.18
C THR A 1125 -17.31 -28.50 -17.55
N LEU A 1126 -18.42 -28.45 -16.79
CA LEU A 1126 -19.64 -29.18 -17.08
C LEU A 1126 -20.72 -28.24 -17.63
N ARG A 1127 -21.28 -28.62 -18.78
CA ARG A 1127 -22.40 -27.91 -19.45
C ARG A 1127 -22.12 -26.41 -19.74
N THR A 1128 -20.87 -26.03 -20.01
CA THR A 1128 -20.41 -24.63 -20.09
C THR A 1128 -21.39 -23.70 -20.83
N HIS A 1129 -21.86 -24.05 -22.03
CA HIS A 1129 -22.87 -23.30 -22.79
C HIS A 1129 -24.21 -23.08 -22.07
N GLU A 1130 -24.72 -24.07 -21.33
CA GLU A 1130 -25.97 -23.96 -20.56
C GLU A 1130 -25.78 -23.00 -19.37
N VAL A 1131 -24.66 -23.13 -18.66
CA VAL A 1131 -24.36 -22.36 -17.44
C VAL A 1131 -24.02 -20.90 -17.78
N THR A 1132 -23.13 -20.64 -18.75
CA THR A 1132 -22.75 -19.26 -19.12
C THR A 1132 -23.93 -18.49 -19.72
N SER A 1133 -24.76 -19.14 -20.55
CA SER A 1133 -25.96 -18.52 -21.11
C SER A 1133 -26.98 -18.14 -20.02
N GLN A 1134 -27.20 -19.01 -19.02
CA GLN A 1134 -28.10 -18.70 -17.91
C GLN A 1134 -27.59 -17.56 -17.02
N ILE A 1135 -26.27 -17.48 -16.77
CA ILE A 1135 -25.70 -16.39 -15.97
C ILE A 1135 -25.81 -15.06 -16.73
N ARG A 1136 -25.46 -15.04 -18.02
CA ARG A 1136 -25.58 -13.84 -18.87
C ARG A 1136 -27.02 -13.35 -19.00
N TYR A 1137 -28.00 -14.25 -19.19
CA TYR A 1137 -29.41 -13.84 -19.31
C TYR A 1137 -29.91 -13.10 -18.07
N ARG A 1138 -29.50 -13.52 -16.85
CA ARG A 1138 -29.81 -12.83 -15.58
C ARG A 1138 -29.03 -11.53 -15.33
N TYR A 1139 -28.23 -11.08 -16.30
CA TYR A 1139 -27.55 -9.78 -16.26
C TYR A 1139 -28.21 -8.78 -17.23
N HIS A 1140 -28.83 -9.28 -18.30
CA HIS A 1140 -29.62 -8.50 -19.25
C HIS A 1140 -31.13 -8.47 -18.93
N SER A 1141 -31.55 -8.99 -17.76
CA SER A 1141 -32.92 -8.96 -17.24
C SER A 1141 -32.97 -8.63 -15.75
#